data_AF-A0A072NTD2-F1
#
_entry.id   AF-A0A072NTD2-F1
#
_cell.length_a   1.000
_cell.length_b   1.000
_cell.length_c   1.000
_cell.angle_alpha   90.00
_cell.angle_beta   90.00
_cell.angle_gamma   90.00
#
_symmetry.space_group_name_H-M   'P 1'
#
loop_
_entity.id
_entity.type
_entity.pdbx_description
1 polymer ?
#
loop_
_entity_poly.entity_id
_entity_poly.type
_entity_poly.pdbx_seq_one_letter_code
_entity_poly.pdbx_strand_id
1 'polypeptide(L)'
;MPGCRHRGWLDVVPPDDDDGNATEGGTFTLSVSDRLDQLVEGLPRPEVQRPSLIFLLGGRRKTAALQGLLHGVPARARRPRDADLELVLDPHSAFTDRPLMYVDCDHLASRGWRRRPSPHGCHRTWEARILSGGVGPGSPVEPCPTTRLAARLVAPLADVVAVFLGDFPGPECAFDRLLTWISCGRPSTLHRSVRPRLLLIEDRAVGRGLSSGAILRRLSRHSLSSFKDVFSDVIPLTVPEDEGLGTVAKYLQLKDTVLNLSDQSQQTRWEARACFSARHLVAFFHRNVDHCQSKPGGPFDFIHAARLHDAVPDHLASSLEDFLSGFRSTSTVVALALPHLATSLLLNHYCPETHVFDPDDVFVTLYSEACRAALGRTAVRRAEGGLSPQLLLELTREKFRAVFSNWQAGGDDLNSLHRKYLRRLKGHWHAGPKATTCYVCLFGRNPEHRLPCGHRMCGNCVRNDGYRTPEDPRSHQIQLCSLCGADTGAATFSLPSPLQGLRIGSIDGGGCRGIIPLSFFAALEHHLGITGIVHRAFDAVFGTSSGGIDEAGIFHQGWSIQRCQETFQAVAEEVFVRRSMARPLVMPNIQKALLSCFTDTLYPAEAVNGALQRVFGISTGLDESTSFASRFGIKLGLTAATVREPLKRLLLTNYNGFGRRLDGCGEDSAFGVLEVLH
;
A
#
# COMPACT_ATOMS: atom_id res chain seq x y z
N MET A 1 4.76 -33.81 -11.69
CA MET A 1 3.39 -34.36 -11.71
C MET A 1 2.84 -34.26 -13.12
N PRO A 2 2.07 -35.22 -13.64
CA PRO A 2 1.39 -35.03 -14.92
C PRO A 2 0.50 -33.78 -14.82
N GLY A 3 0.67 -32.83 -15.75
CA GLY A 3 -0.06 -31.56 -15.73
C GLY A 3 -1.57 -31.76 -15.73
N CYS A 4 -2.28 -30.96 -14.94
CA CYS A 4 -3.73 -31.04 -14.86
C CYS A 4 -4.37 -30.83 -16.24
N ARG A 5 -5.24 -31.77 -16.64
CA ARG A 5 -5.95 -31.75 -17.92
C ARG A 5 -7.22 -30.89 -17.91
N HIS A 6 -7.68 -30.45 -16.74
CA HIS A 6 -8.85 -29.58 -16.63
C HIS A 6 -8.49 -28.16 -17.06
N ARG A 7 -9.42 -27.52 -17.77
CA ARG A 7 -9.25 -26.18 -18.34
C ARG A 7 -10.19 -25.15 -17.72
N GLY A 8 -11.12 -25.57 -16.87
CA GLY A 8 -12.07 -24.67 -16.23
C GLY A 8 -11.36 -23.55 -15.48
N TRP A 9 -11.83 -22.32 -15.68
CA TRP A 9 -11.28 -21.14 -15.03
C TRP A 9 -12.34 -20.41 -14.20
N LEU A 10 -13.42 -19.98 -14.86
CA LEU A 10 -14.52 -19.21 -14.25
C LEU A 10 -15.86 -19.84 -14.57
N ASP A 11 -16.72 -19.97 -13.56
CA ASP A 11 -18.06 -20.54 -13.69
C ASP A 11 -19.11 -19.69 -12.97
N VAL A 12 -20.26 -19.45 -13.61
CA VAL A 12 -21.39 -18.77 -12.96
C VAL A 12 -22.25 -19.80 -12.25
N VAL A 13 -22.35 -19.66 -10.94
CA VAL A 13 -23.16 -20.53 -10.08
C VAL A 13 -24.51 -19.86 -9.78
N PRO A 14 -25.63 -20.61 -9.89
CA PRO A 14 -26.94 -20.13 -9.47
C PRO A 14 -27.01 -19.70 -8.02
N PRO A 15 -27.84 -18.69 -7.69
CA PRO A 15 -28.31 -18.57 -6.32
C PRO A 15 -29.02 -19.89 -5.94
N ASP A 16 -28.73 -20.41 -4.75
CA ASP A 16 -29.39 -21.61 -4.24
C ASP A 16 -30.87 -21.31 -3.96
N ASP A 17 -31.74 -21.65 -4.91
CA ASP A 17 -33.19 -21.70 -4.69
C ASP A 17 -33.55 -23.03 -3.99
N ASP A 18 -33.44 -23.09 -2.66
CA ASP A 18 -34.08 -24.15 -1.85
C ASP A 18 -35.42 -23.70 -1.25
N ASP A 19 -35.75 -22.40 -1.30
CA ASP A 19 -37.07 -21.88 -0.94
C ASP A 19 -37.60 -21.04 -2.10
N GLY A 20 -38.74 -21.45 -2.69
CA GLY A 20 -39.32 -20.92 -3.94
C GLY A 20 -39.84 -19.48 -3.90
N ASN A 21 -39.13 -18.56 -3.25
CA ASN A 21 -39.29 -17.13 -3.42
C ASN A 21 -38.12 -16.61 -4.25
N ALA A 22 -38.43 -16.22 -5.50
CA ALA A 22 -37.52 -15.45 -6.34
C ALA A 22 -37.01 -14.25 -5.54
N THR A 23 -35.76 -14.31 -5.06
CA THR A 23 -35.18 -13.17 -4.36
C THR A 23 -35.03 -12.02 -5.34
N GLU A 24 -35.71 -10.90 -5.08
CA GLU A 24 -35.70 -9.63 -5.83
C GLU A 24 -34.32 -8.92 -5.88
N GLY A 25 -33.21 -9.64 -5.72
CA GLY A 25 -31.87 -9.08 -5.77
C GLY A 25 -30.99 -9.85 -6.74
N GLY A 26 -30.89 -9.36 -7.99
CA GLY A 26 -30.05 -9.92 -9.05
C GLY A 26 -28.58 -10.09 -8.63
N THR A 27 -28.25 -11.17 -7.93
CA THR A 27 -26.89 -11.49 -7.50
C THR A 27 -26.59 -12.89 -7.99
N PHE A 28 -25.36 -13.11 -8.46
CA PHE A 28 -24.91 -14.44 -8.88
C PHE A 28 -23.56 -14.73 -8.24
N THR A 29 -23.30 -16.01 -8.00
CA THR A 29 -22.04 -16.46 -7.41
C THR A 29 -21.07 -16.79 -8.54
N LEU A 30 -19.85 -16.30 -8.47
CA LEU A 30 -18.76 -16.64 -9.38
C LEU A 30 -17.86 -17.67 -8.69
N SER A 31 -17.78 -18.86 -9.25
CA SER A 31 -16.74 -19.83 -8.87
C SER A 31 -15.48 -19.55 -9.68
N VAL A 32 -14.39 -19.27 -8.97
CA VAL A 32 -13.06 -19.01 -9.55
C VAL A 32 -12.13 -20.14 -9.16
N SER A 33 -11.42 -20.69 -10.13
CA SER A 33 -10.37 -21.69 -9.89
C SER A 33 -8.97 -21.09 -9.94
N ASP A 34 -8.03 -21.73 -9.25
CA ASP A 34 -6.59 -21.43 -9.28
C ASP A 34 -5.90 -21.80 -10.62
N ARG A 35 -6.67 -22.01 -11.70
CA ARG A 35 -6.13 -22.41 -13.00
C ARG A 35 -5.15 -21.39 -13.57
N LEU A 36 -5.46 -20.09 -13.45
CA LEU A 36 -4.58 -19.02 -13.91
C LEU A 36 -3.27 -19.02 -13.11
N ASP A 37 -3.36 -19.15 -11.79
CA ASP A 37 -2.24 -19.25 -10.86
C ASP A 37 -1.32 -20.42 -11.23
N GLN A 38 -1.87 -21.62 -11.39
CA GLN A 38 -1.11 -22.82 -11.75
C GLN A 38 -0.42 -22.69 -13.11
N LEU A 39 -1.08 -22.06 -14.10
CA LEU A 39 -0.46 -21.83 -15.41
C LEU A 39 0.71 -20.86 -15.31
N VAL A 40 0.59 -19.80 -14.50
CA VAL A 40 1.67 -18.82 -14.29
C VAL A 40 2.80 -19.39 -13.44
N GLU A 41 2.51 -20.17 -12.40
CA GLU A 41 3.52 -20.90 -11.61
C GLU A 41 4.30 -21.92 -12.46
N GLY A 42 3.67 -22.47 -13.49
CA GLY A 42 4.31 -23.37 -14.45
C GLY A 42 5.19 -22.69 -15.50
N LEU A 43 5.21 -21.35 -15.58
CA LEU A 43 6.06 -20.62 -16.52
C LEU A 43 7.52 -20.56 -16.03
N PRO A 44 8.51 -20.55 -16.92
CA PRO A 44 9.92 -20.56 -16.53
C PRO A 44 10.37 -19.27 -15.83
N ARG A 45 9.79 -18.11 -16.19
CA ARG A 45 10.21 -16.80 -15.69
C ARG A 45 9.00 -15.84 -15.54
N PRO A 46 8.03 -16.13 -14.63
CA PRO A 46 6.76 -15.41 -14.55
C PRO A 46 6.90 -13.93 -14.16
N GLU A 47 8.03 -13.51 -13.58
CA GLU A 47 8.32 -12.12 -13.23
C GLU A 47 8.63 -11.22 -14.42
N VAL A 48 9.15 -11.79 -15.51
CA VAL A 48 9.60 -11.04 -16.69
C VAL A 48 8.80 -11.37 -17.94
N GLN A 49 8.22 -12.58 -18.03
CA GLN A 49 7.35 -12.96 -19.12
C GLN A 49 6.06 -12.15 -19.09
N ARG A 50 5.65 -11.62 -20.25
CA ARG A 50 4.47 -10.76 -20.41
C ARG A 50 3.44 -11.47 -21.29
N PRO A 51 2.52 -12.24 -20.69
CA PRO A 51 1.59 -13.06 -21.44
C PRO A 51 0.58 -12.20 -22.22
N SER A 52 0.11 -12.75 -23.35
CA SER A 52 -1.02 -12.20 -24.08
C SER A 52 -2.28 -13.04 -23.84
N LEU A 53 -3.39 -12.37 -23.58
CA LEU A 53 -4.68 -13.02 -23.34
C LEU A 53 -5.61 -12.80 -24.53
N ILE A 54 -5.99 -13.90 -25.19
CA ILE A 54 -6.84 -13.93 -26.38
C ILE A 54 -8.19 -14.54 -26.00
N PHE A 55 -9.25 -13.75 -26.05
CA PHE A 55 -10.60 -14.20 -25.74
C PHE A 55 -11.31 -14.68 -27.00
N LEU A 56 -11.82 -15.91 -26.99
CA LEU A 56 -12.53 -16.53 -28.09
C LEU A 56 -14.00 -16.77 -27.70
N LEU A 57 -14.91 -16.23 -28.50
CA LEU A 57 -16.35 -16.34 -28.29
C LEU A 57 -17.05 -17.00 -29.48
N GLY A 58 -17.75 -18.09 -29.21
CA GLY A 58 -18.42 -18.90 -30.24
C GLY A 58 -18.68 -20.32 -29.75
N GLY A 59 -19.04 -21.20 -30.66
CA GLY A 59 -19.42 -22.59 -30.40
C GLY A 59 -18.52 -23.56 -31.14
N ARG A 60 -19.06 -24.23 -32.17
CA ARG A 60 -18.40 -25.33 -32.87
C ARG A 60 -17.24 -24.83 -33.73
N ARG A 61 -17.42 -23.75 -34.49
CA ARG A 61 -16.40 -23.20 -35.38
C ARG A 61 -15.24 -22.62 -34.59
N LYS A 62 -15.53 -21.90 -33.50
CA LYS A 62 -14.52 -21.47 -32.54
C LYS A 62 -13.72 -22.64 -31.96
N THR A 63 -14.38 -23.75 -31.61
CA THR A 63 -13.70 -24.95 -31.08
C THR A 63 -12.74 -25.55 -32.13
N ALA A 64 -13.16 -25.64 -33.39
CA ALA A 64 -12.31 -26.10 -34.49
C ALA A 64 -11.13 -25.13 -34.74
N ALA A 65 -11.38 -23.82 -34.67
CA ALA A 65 -10.36 -22.80 -34.79
C ALA A 65 -9.30 -22.90 -33.67
N LEU A 66 -9.73 -23.05 -32.41
CA LEU A 66 -8.83 -23.21 -31.27
C LEU A 66 -7.93 -24.45 -31.43
N GLN A 67 -8.45 -25.55 -31.99
CA GLN A 67 -7.64 -26.73 -32.31
C GLN A 67 -6.60 -26.45 -33.40
N GLY A 68 -6.96 -25.67 -34.43
CA GLY A 68 -6.02 -25.24 -35.47
C GLY A 68 -4.93 -24.29 -34.94
N LEU A 69 -5.28 -23.40 -34.01
CA LEU A 69 -4.35 -22.47 -33.36
C LEU A 69 -3.32 -23.21 -32.49
N LEU A 70 -3.78 -24.17 -31.68
CA LEU A 70 -2.99 -24.99 -30.76
C LEU A 70 -2.41 -26.26 -31.40
N HIS A 71 -1.97 -26.19 -32.65
CA HIS A 71 -1.51 -27.36 -33.41
C HIS A 71 -0.49 -28.22 -32.61
N GLY A 72 -0.68 -29.55 -32.63
CA GLY A 72 0.16 -30.50 -31.90
C GLY A 72 -0.26 -30.75 -30.45
N VAL A 73 -1.25 -30.01 -29.92
CA VAL A 73 -1.89 -30.34 -28.63
C VAL A 73 -2.96 -31.41 -28.86
N PRO A 74 -2.97 -32.53 -28.10
CA PRO A 74 -3.98 -33.58 -28.28
C PRO A 74 -5.39 -33.02 -28.27
N ALA A 75 -6.17 -33.34 -29.30
CA ALA A 75 -7.57 -32.98 -29.36
C ALA A 75 -8.30 -33.57 -28.14
N ARG A 76 -9.10 -32.74 -27.46
CA ARG A 76 -9.95 -33.24 -26.39
C ARG A 76 -10.93 -34.23 -27.02
N ALA A 77 -11.04 -35.45 -26.48
CA ALA A 77 -12.24 -36.26 -26.67
C ALA A 77 -13.46 -35.39 -26.29
N ARG A 78 -14.63 -35.58 -26.93
CA ARG A 78 -15.90 -34.86 -26.67
C ARG A 78 -16.35 -34.94 -25.20
N ARG A 79 -15.60 -34.34 -24.28
CA ARG A 79 -15.96 -34.18 -22.88
C ARG A 79 -16.81 -32.92 -22.72
N PRO A 80 -17.73 -32.90 -21.74
CA PRO A 80 -18.40 -31.67 -21.32
C PRO A 80 -17.36 -30.60 -20.98
N ARG A 81 -17.70 -29.32 -21.21
CA ARG A 81 -16.90 -28.19 -20.73
C ARG A 81 -16.73 -28.26 -19.21
N ASP A 82 -15.57 -27.88 -18.73
CA ASP A 82 -15.24 -27.88 -17.29
C ASP A 82 -15.79 -26.65 -16.58
N ALA A 83 -15.96 -25.53 -17.30
CA ALA A 83 -16.51 -24.27 -16.78
C ALA A 83 -17.11 -23.42 -17.93
N ASP A 84 -17.79 -22.32 -17.58
CA ASP A 84 -18.26 -21.32 -18.54
C ASP A 84 -17.11 -20.68 -19.35
N LEU A 85 -16.02 -20.30 -18.68
CA LEU A 85 -14.78 -19.85 -19.29
C LEU A 85 -13.68 -20.86 -18.99
N GLU A 86 -13.08 -21.40 -20.05
CA GLU A 86 -11.89 -22.25 -19.95
C GLU A 86 -10.62 -21.45 -20.30
N LEU A 87 -9.50 -21.73 -19.63
CA LEU A 87 -8.21 -21.08 -19.86
C LEU A 87 -7.15 -22.08 -20.30
N VAL A 88 -6.52 -21.79 -21.45
CA VAL A 88 -5.54 -22.67 -22.09
C VAL A 88 -4.27 -21.89 -22.42
N LEU A 89 -3.12 -22.39 -21.94
CA LEU A 89 -1.81 -21.93 -22.37
C LEU A 89 -1.40 -22.64 -23.66
N ASP A 90 -0.89 -21.90 -24.63
CA ASP A 90 -0.21 -22.48 -25.78
C ASP A 90 1.17 -23.00 -25.36
N PRO A 91 1.41 -24.33 -25.43
CA PRO A 91 2.67 -24.90 -24.96
C PRO A 91 3.88 -24.45 -25.79
N HIS A 92 3.67 -24.06 -27.05
CA HIS A 92 4.76 -23.62 -27.92
C HIS A 92 5.26 -22.21 -27.56
N SER A 93 4.43 -21.40 -26.90
CA SER A 93 4.81 -20.05 -26.43
C SER A 93 5.16 -20.00 -24.94
N ALA A 94 4.98 -21.08 -24.18
CA ALA A 94 5.24 -21.11 -22.74
C ALA A 94 6.68 -20.69 -22.34
N PHE A 95 7.65 -20.97 -23.21
CA PHE A 95 9.07 -20.66 -22.98
C PHE A 95 9.55 -19.35 -23.61
N THR A 96 8.69 -18.65 -24.36
CA THR A 96 9.03 -17.35 -24.95
C THR A 96 8.84 -16.24 -23.92
N ASP A 97 9.35 -15.04 -24.20
CA ASP A 97 9.06 -13.87 -23.34
C ASP A 97 7.58 -13.47 -23.34
N ARG A 98 6.78 -14.03 -24.28
CA ARG A 98 5.36 -13.75 -24.46
C ARG A 98 4.53 -15.04 -24.61
N PRO A 99 4.15 -15.67 -23.49
CA PRO A 99 3.22 -16.79 -23.50
C PRO A 99 1.83 -16.38 -24.03
N LEU A 100 1.23 -17.21 -24.88
CA LEU A 100 -0.12 -16.99 -25.39
C LEU A 100 -1.13 -17.79 -24.57
N MET A 101 -2.12 -17.10 -24.03
CA MET A 101 -3.21 -17.70 -23.26
C MET A 101 -4.54 -17.47 -23.98
N TYR A 102 -5.30 -18.54 -24.19
CA TYR A 102 -6.61 -18.51 -24.83
C TYR A 102 -7.71 -18.69 -23.78
N VAL A 103 -8.66 -17.75 -23.75
CA VAL A 103 -9.89 -17.86 -22.98
C VAL A 103 -10.98 -18.36 -23.91
N ASP A 104 -11.48 -19.55 -23.65
CA ASP A 104 -12.48 -20.22 -24.47
C ASP A 104 -13.88 -20.09 -23.84
N CYS A 105 -14.74 -19.27 -24.44
CA CYS A 105 -16.11 -18.99 -23.97
C CYS A 105 -17.17 -19.50 -24.97
N ASP A 106 -18.17 -20.24 -24.50
CA ASP A 106 -19.30 -20.65 -25.35
C ASP A 106 -20.35 -19.54 -25.46
N HIS A 107 -20.77 -19.21 -26.67
CA HIS A 107 -21.89 -18.29 -26.91
C HIS A 107 -23.20 -18.79 -26.27
N LEU A 108 -23.38 -20.11 -26.10
CA LEU A 108 -24.56 -20.75 -25.46
C LEU A 108 -24.46 -20.85 -23.95
N ALA A 109 -23.38 -20.40 -23.31
CA ALA A 109 -23.25 -20.41 -21.84
C ALA A 109 -24.41 -19.68 -21.12
N SER A 110 -25.23 -18.91 -21.85
CA SER A 110 -26.43 -18.23 -21.37
C SER A 110 -27.72 -19.05 -21.32
N ARG A 111 -27.78 -20.29 -21.84
CA ARG A 111 -29.06 -21.00 -22.07
C ARG A 111 -29.42 -22.11 -21.08
N GLY A 112 -28.76 -22.17 -19.94
CA GLY A 112 -29.20 -23.05 -18.86
C GLY A 112 -28.19 -23.11 -17.74
N TRP A 113 -28.60 -22.67 -16.56
CA TRP A 113 -27.98 -22.98 -15.28
C TRP A 113 -27.76 -24.50 -15.22
N ARG A 114 -26.55 -24.97 -15.52
CA ARG A 114 -26.24 -26.40 -15.39
C ARG A 114 -25.66 -26.60 -14.00
N ARG A 115 -26.38 -27.31 -13.12
CA ARG A 115 -25.72 -27.94 -11.96
C ARG A 115 -24.62 -28.86 -12.51
N ARG A 116 -23.36 -28.51 -12.25
CA ARG A 116 -22.18 -29.23 -12.74
C ARG A 116 -21.40 -29.85 -11.58
N PRO A 117 -20.54 -30.85 -11.88
CA PRO A 117 -20.03 -31.78 -10.88
C PRO A 117 -19.23 -31.08 -9.78
N SER A 118 -19.14 -31.74 -8.62
CA SER A 118 -18.29 -31.39 -7.49
C SER A 118 -16.92 -30.86 -7.95
N PRO A 119 -16.38 -29.80 -7.33
CA PRO A 119 -15.09 -29.21 -7.69
C PRO A 119 -14.02 -30.29 -7.82
N HIS A 120 -13.28 -30.25 -8.93
CA HIS A 120 -12.23 -31.22 -9.17
C HIS A 120 -11.11 -31.02 -8.14
N GLY A 121 -10.73 -32.06 -7.39
CA GLY A 121 -9.66 -32.00 -6.36
C GLY A 121 -8.26 -31.67 -6.88
N CYS A 122 -8.10 -31.37 -8.17
CA CYS A 122 -6.86 -30.89 -8.78
C CYS A 122 -6.72 -29.36 -8.80
N HIS A 123 -7.80 -28.63 -8.53
CA HIS A 123 -7.84 -27.17 -8.50
C HIS A 123 -8.46 -26.70 -7.20
N ARG A 124 -7.90 -25.64 -6.62
CA ARG A 124 -8.59 -24.90 -5.56
C ARG A 124 -9.60 -23.98 -6.21
N THR A 125 -10.83 -24.04 -5.73
CA THR A 125 -11.91 -23.16 -6.16
C THR A 125 -12.39 -22.34 -4.97
N TRP A 126 -12.65 -21.07 -5.19
CA TRP A 126 -13.32 -20.20 -4.22
C TRP A 126 -14.48 -19.49 -4.88
N GLU A 127 -15.45 -19.08 -4.06
CA GLU A 127 -16.66 -18.41 -4.51
C GLU A 127 -16.59 -16.92 -4.21
N ALA A 128 -16.98 -16.11 -5.17
CA ALA A 128 -17.07 -14.66 -5.10
C ALA A 128 -18.52 -14.25 -5.40
N ARG A 129 -19.19 -13.60 -4.45
CA ARG A 129 -20.57 -13.14 -4.66
C ARG A 129 -20.56 -11.84 -5.47
N ILE A 130 -21.03 -11.88 -6.71
CA ILE A 130 -21.04 -10.72 -7.60
C ILE A 130 -22.44 -10.10 -7.62
N LEU A 131 -22.48 -8.83 -7.26
CA LEU A 131 -23.68 -8.01 -7.40
C LEU A 131 -23.95 -7.77 -8.89
N SER A 132 -25.15 -8.08 -9.41
CA SER A 132 -25.53 -7.56 -10.72
C SER A 132 -25.69 -6.06 -10.56
N GLY A 133 -24.72 -5.29 -11.08
CA GLY A 133 -24.91 -3.87 -11.29
C GLY A 133 -26.22 -3.67 -12.06
N GLY A 134 -27.19 -3.04 -11.42
CA GLY A 134 -28.52 -2.82 -11.99
C GLY A 134 -28.38 -2.14 -13.34
N VAL A 135 -28.98 -2.73 -14.37
CA VAL A 135 -29.18 -2.01 -15.62
C VAL A 135 -30.31 -1.01 -15.35
N GLY A 136 -30.11 0.27 -15.70
CA GLY A 136 -31.16 1.28 -15.54
C GLY A 136 -32.49 0.81 -16.16
N PRO A 137 -33.65 1.23 -15.60
CA PRO A 137 -34.95 0.80 -16.09
C PRO A 137 -35.09 1.19 -17.57
N GLY A 138 -35.13 0.20 -18.47
CA GLY A 138 -35.30 0.41 -19.92
C GLY A 138 -34.43 -0.41 -20.87
N SER A 139 -33.49 -1.25 -20.39
CA SER A 139 -32.76 -2.17 -21.27
C SER A 139 -33.56 -3.46 -21.50
N PRO A 140 -33.90 -3.81 -22.76
CA PRO A 140 -34.79 -4.94 -23.08
C PRO A 140 -34.17 -6.34 -22.90
N VAL A 141 -32.91 -6.42 -22.44
CA VAL A 141 -32.17 -7.68 -22.27
C VAL A 141 -31.52 -7.71 -20.90
N GLU A 142 -31.91 -8.65 -20.04
CA GLU A 142 -31.11 -8.99 -18.86
C GLU A 142 -29.75 -9.52 -19.35
N PRO A 143 -28.64 -8.86 -19.03
CA PRO A 143 -27.35 -9.26 -19.57
C PRO A 143 -26.94 -10.62 -19.01
N CYS A 144 -26.68 -11.58 -19.89
CA CYS A 144 -26.15 -12.89 -19.51
C CYS A 144 -24.94 -12.71 -18.55
N PRO A 145 -24.98 -13.27 -17.32
CA PRO A 145 -23.95 -13.09 -16.30
C PRO A 145 -22.53 -13.39 -16.80
N THR A 146 -22.35 -14.49 -17.55
CA THR A 146 -21.07 -14.88 -18.16
C THR A 146 -20.51 -13.81 -19.10
N THR A 147 -21.39 -13.09 -19.81
CA THR A 147 -20.99 -12.00 -20.71
C THR A 147 -20.45 -10.81 -19.94
N ARG A 148 -21.17 -10.42 -18.88
CA ARG A 148 -20.80 -9.31 -18.03
C ARG A 148 -19.48 -9.59 -17.32
N LEU A 149 -19.30 -10.82 -16.83
CA LEU A 149 -18.04 -11.26 -16.25
C LEU A 149 -16.87 -11.19 -17.23
N ALA A 150 -17.04 -11.69 -18.45
CA ALA A 150 -15.99 -11.59 -19.47
C ALA A 150 -15.66 -10.11 -19.78
N ALA A 151 -16.68 -9.25 -19.86
CA ALA A 151 -16.49 -7.82 -20.09
C ALA A 151 -15.78 -7.09 -18.93
N ARG A 152 -15.96 -7.54 -17.68
CA ARG A 152 -15.39 -6.87 -16.50
C ARG A 152 -14.07 -7.47 -16.00
N LEU A 153 -13.93 -8.79 -16.06
CA LEU A 153 -12.77 -9.50 -15.53
C LEU A 153 -11.71 -9.79 -16.61
N VAL A 154 -12.15 -10.19 -17.81
CA VAL A 154 -11.23 -10.63 -18.87
C VAL A 154 -10.84 -9.45 -19.77
N ALA A 155 -11.79 -8.61 -20.16
CA ALA A 155 -11.53 -7.48 -21.07
C ALA A 155 -10.41 -6.51 -20.62
N PRO A 156 -10.25 -6.15 -19.32
CA PRO A 156 -9.12 -5.31 -18.89
C PRO A 156 -7.73 -5.90 -19.22
N LEU A 157 -7.64 -7.22 -19.26
CA LEU A 157 -6.40 -7.99 -19.44
C LEU A 157 -6.25 -8.54 -20.86
N ALA A 158 -7.32 -8.56 -21.65
CA ALA A 158 -7.33 -9.11 -23.01
C ALA A 158 -6.63 -8.20 -24.03
N ASP A 159 -5.94 -8.82 -24.97
CA ASP A 159 -5.34 -8.15 -26.12
C ASP A 159 -6.25 -8.22 -27.36
N VAL A 160 -6.88 -9.37 -27.56
CA VAL A 160 -7.76 -9.65 -28.70
C VAL A 160 -9.03 -10.32 -28.21
N VAL A 161 -10.17 -9.88 -28.71
CA VAL A 161 -11.49 -10.50 -28.52
C VAL A 161 -11.97 -10.96 -29.89
N ALA A 162 -11.97 -12.27 -30.13
CA ALA A 162 -12.39 -12.88 -31.38
C ALA A 162 -13.80 -13.45 -31.26
N VAL A 163 -14.71 -13.01 -32.13
CA VAL A 163 -16.11 -13.41 -32.14
C VAL A 163 -16.43 -14.15 -33.43
N PHE A 164 -16.81 -15.42 -33.32
CA PHE A 164 -17.15 -16.28 -34.45
C PHE A 164 -18.62 -16.11 -34.81
N LEU A 165 -18.91 -15.23 -35.77
CA LEU A 165 -20.28 -14.85 -36.14
C LEU A 165 -21.10 -16.03 -36.66
N GLY A 166 -20.47 -16.95 -37.39
CA GLY A 166 -21.11 -18.16 -37.91
C GLY A 166 -21.61 -19.12 -36.83
N ASP A 167 -21.10 -19.02 -35.59
CA ASP A 167 -21.61 -19.84 -34.48
C ASP A 167 -22.90 -19.30 -33.88
N PHE A 168 -23.27 -18.04 -34.12
CA PHE A 168 -24.49 -17.45 -33.57
C PHE A 168 -25.72 -17.79 -34.42
N PRO A 169 -26.92 -17.93 -33.82
CA PRO A 169 -28.16 -18.16 -34.58
C PRO A 169 -28.52 -17.05 -35.58
N GLY A 170 -28.05 -15.82 -35.34
CA GLY A 170 -28.29 -14.64 -36.18
C GLY A 170 -27.48 -13.42 -35.73
N PRO A 171 -27.45 -12.35 -36.54
CA PRO A 171 -26.62 -11.17 -36.28
C PRO A 171 -27.09 -10.40 -35.04
N GLU A 172 -28.39 -10.47 -34.73
CA GLU A 172 -28.98 -9.92 -33.49
C GLU A 172 -28.30 -10.50 -32.26
N CYS A 173 -28.18 -11.83 -32.16
CA CYS A 173 -27.63 -12.46 -30.97
C CYS A 173 -26.15 -12.12 -30.75
N ALA A 174 -25.37 -11.99 -31.84
CA ALA A 174 -23.99 -11.53 -31.75
C ALA A 174 -23.92 -10.05 -31.35
N PHE A 175 -24.80 -9.23 -31.92
CA PHE A 175 -24.92 -7.81 -31.59
C PHE A 175 -25.32 -7.58 -30.13
N ASP A 176 -26.33 -8.29 -29.60
CA ASP A 176 -26.78 -8.18 -28.20
C ASP A 176 -25.66 -8.52 -27.22
N ARG A 177 -24.82 -9.49 -27.58
CA ARG A 177 -23.65 -9.89 -26.79
C ARG A 177 -22.59 -8.79 -26.76
N LEU A 178 -22.30 -8.16 -27.90
CA LEU A 178 -21.39 -7.01 -27.97
C LEU A 178 -22.00 -5.77 -27.30
N LEU A 179 -23.30 -5.56 -27.45
CA LEU A 179 -24.02 -4.47 -26.80
C LEU A 179 -23.94 -4.62 -25.28
N THR A 180 -24.04 -5.83 -24.75
CA THR A 180 -23.82 -6.10 -23.31
C THR A 180 -22.44 -5.62 -22.84
N TRP A 181 -21.38 -5.86 -23.62
CA TRP A 181 -20.03 -5.36 -23.29
C TRP A 181 -19.99 -3.83 -23.30
N ILE A 182 -20.60 -3.22 -24.31
CA ILE A 182 -20.69 -1.75 -24.43
C ILE A 182 -21.50 -1.14 -23.29
N SER A 183 -22.60 -1.77 -22.88
CA SER A 183 -23.44 -1.36 -21.75
C SER A 183 -22.74 -1.53 -20.41
N CYS A 184 -21.76 -2.44 -20.30
CA CYS A 184 -20.88 -2.49 -19.13
C CYS A 184 -19.95 -1.27 -19.06
N GLY A 185 -19.76 -0.54 -20.16
CA GLY A 185 -18.90 0.62 -20.21
C GLY A 185 -17.42 0.27 -20.01
N ARG A 186 -16.65 1.23 -19.50
CA ARG A 186 -15.18 1.11 -19.39
C ARG A 186 -14.79 -0.06 -18.46
N PRO A 187 -13.99 -1.02 -18.94
CA PRO A 187 -13.56 -2.16 -18.11
C PRO A 187 -12.50 -1.74 -17.08
N SER A 188 -11.66 -0.74 -17.39
CA SER A 188 -10.63 -0.22 -16.50
C SER A 188 -10.39 1.28 -16.66
N THR A 189 -9.64 1.87 -15.73
CA THR A 189 -9.22 3.28 -15.76
C THR A 189 -8.08 3.57 -16.74
N LEU A 190 -7.37 2.53 -17.21
CA LEU A 190 -6.30 2.66 -18.20
C LEU A 190 -6.79 3.34 -19.48
N HIS A 191 -5.87 3.97 -20.23
CA HIS A 191 -6.21 4.67 -21.47
C HIS A 191 -6.90 3.75 -22.50
N ARG A 192 -7.78 4.34 -23.33
CA ARG A 192 -8.57 3.58 -24.33
C ARG A 192 -7.73 2.86 -25.40
N SER A 193 -6.48 3.28 -25.60
CA SER A 193 -5.58 2.63 -26.57
C SER A 193 -5.22 1.20 -26.18
N VAL A 194 -5.22 0.86 -24.88
CA VAL A 194 -4.90 -0.49 -24.39
C VAL A 194 -6.12 -1.42 -24.28
N ARG A 195 -7.26 -0.99 -24.81
CA ARG A 195 -8.46 -1.83 -24.89
C ARG A 195 -8.23 -2.98 -25.88
N PRO A 196 -8.88 -4.14 -25.68
CA PRO A 196 -8.76 -5.25 -26.60
C PRO A 196 -9.21 -4.85 -28.02
N ARG A 197 -8.58 -5.45 -29.02
CA ARG A 197 -8.98 -5.34 -30.42
C ARG A 197 -10.07 -6.37 -30.71
N LEU A 198 -11.15 -5.96 -31.36
CA LEU A 198 -12.27 -6.84 -31.70
C LEU A 198 -12.04 -7.47 -33.08
N LEU A 199 -11.95 -8.79 -33.15
CA LEU A 199 -11.86 -9.56 -34.39
C LEU A 199 -13.21 -10.23 -34.67
N LEU A 200 -13.87 -9.83 -35.76
CA LEU A 200 -15.15 -10.42 -36.20
C LEU A 200 -14.88 -11.46 -37.27
N ILE A 201 -15.16 -12.73 -36.98
CA ILE A 201 -14.84 -13.86 -37.85
C ILE A 201 -16.10 -14.34 -38.57
N GLU A 202 -16.05 -14.35 -39.89
CA GLU A 202 -17.10 -14.85 -40.80
C GLU A 202 -16.61 -16.08 -41.56
N ASP A 203 -17.54 -16.96 -41.94
CA ASP A 203 -17.25 -18.03 -42.88
C ASP A 203 -17.70 -17.65 -44.28
N ARG A 204 -16.91 -18.06 -45.28
CA ARG A 204 -17.14 -17.68 -46.68
C ARG A 204 -18.42 -18.27 -47.28
N ALA A 205 -19.00 -19.32 -46.70
CA ALA A 205 -20.23 -19.92 -47.23
C ALA A 205 -21.48 -19.48 -46.46
N VAL A 206 -22.55 -19.45 -47.23
CA VAL A 206 -23.92 -19.11 -46.87
C VAL A 206 -24.19 -17.59 -46.92
N GLY A 207 -24.83 -17.18 -48.01
CA GLY A 207 -25.61 -15.95 -48.15
C GLY A 207 -26.80 -15.84 -47.18
N ARG A 208 -26.61 -16.20 -45.89
CA ARG A 208 -27.50 -15.94 -44.77
C ARG A 208 -27.07 -14.64 -44.06
N GLY A 209 -26.88 -13.54 -44.80
CA GLY A 209 -26.92 -12.16 -44.28
C GLY A 209 -26.04 -11.74 -43.08
N LEU A 210 -25.19 -12.61 -42.53
CA LEU A 210 -24.34 -12.37 -41.36
C LEU A 210 -23.03 -11.71 -41.78
N SER A 211 -23.10 -10.44 -42.12
CA SER A 211 -21.91 -9.62 -42.42
C SER A 211 -21.49 -8.83 -41.19
N SER A 212 -20.20 -8.81 -40.89
CA SER A 212 -19.54 -7.85 -40.01
C SER A 212 -19.95 -6.44 -40.36
N GLY A 213 -20.15 -6.13 -41.65
CA GLY A 213 -20.69 -4.86 -42.11
C GLY A 213 -22.11 -4.56 -41.60
N ALA A 214 -22.95 -5.56 -41.34
CA ALA A 214 -24.26 -5.36 -40.70
C ALA A 214 -24.12 -5.06 -39.20
N ILE A 215 -23.24 -5.77 -38.49
CA ILE A 215 -22.95 -5.53 -37.07
C ILE A 215 -22.30 -4.14 -36.89
N LEU A 216 -21.30 -3.82 -37.70
CA LEU A 216 -20.61 -2.53 -37.69
C LEU A 216 -21.56 -1.36 -37.96
N ARG A 217 -22.47 -1.48 -38.94
CA ARG A 217 -23.50 -0.47 -39.22
C ARG A 217 -24.49 -0.26 -38.08
N ARG A 218 -24.68 -1.26 -37.21
CA ARG A 218 -25.53 -1.13 -36.04
C ARG A 218 -24.78 -0.58 -34.84
N LEU A 219 -23.55 -1.02 -34.63
CA LEU A 219 -22.66 -0.47 -33.61
C LEU A 219 -22.46 1.04 -33.83
N SER A 220 -22.31 1.48 -35.07
CA SER A 220 -22.18 2.91 -35.39
C SER A 220 -23.44 3.72 -35.08
N ARG A 221 -24.64 3.12 -35.12
CA ARG A 221 -25.92 3.79 -34.81
C ARG A 221 -26.18 3.92 -33.30
N HIS A 222 -25.64 3.03 -32.48
CA HIS A 222 -25.89 3.00 -31.02
C HIS A 222 -24.89 3.83 -30.18
N SER A 223 -23.87 4.44 -30.81
CA SER A 223 -22.86 5.40 -30.29
C SER A 223 -21.42 4.88 -30.37
N LEU A 224 -20.62 5.50 -31.25
CA LEU A 224 -19.20 5.19 -31.44
C LEU A 224 -18.33 5.53 -30.22
N SER A 225 -18.75 6.46 -29.36
CA SER A 225 -17.98 6.82 -28.16
C SER A 225 -17.98 5.69 -27.13
N SER A 226 -19.15 5.07 -26.91
CA SER A 226 -19.31 3.92 -26.02
C SER A 226 -18.57 2.67 -26.52
N PHE A 227 -18.41 2.53 -27.84
CA PHE A 227 -17.60 1.46 -28.41
C PHE A 227 -16.11 1.60 -28.06
N LYS A 228 -15.55 2.80 -28.24
CA LYS A 228 -14.14 3.10 -27.94
C LYS A 228 -13.79 3.03 -26.45
N ASP A 229 -14.80 3.03 -25.58
CA ASP A 229 -14.62 2.81 -24.15
C ASP A 229 -14.29 1.34 -23.83
N VAL A 230 -14.65 0.40 -24.71
CA VAL A 230 -14.51 -1.05 -24.51
C VAL A 230 -13.48 -1.68 -25.44
N PHE A 231 -13.44 -1.29 -26.71
CA PHE A 231 -12.55 -1.85 -27.73
C PHE A 231 -11.74 -0.74 -28.41
N SER A 232 -10.49 -1.03 -28.75
CA SER A 232 -9.61 -0.06 -29.43
C SER A 232 -9.81 -0.04 -30.94
N ASP A 233 -10.20 -1.17 -31.53
CA ASP A 233 -10.30 -1.37 -32.97
C ASP A 233 -11.27 -2.51 -33.34
N VAL A 234 -11.74 -2.57 -34.59
CA VAL A 234 -12.56 -3.65 -35.14
C VAL A 234 -12.02 -4.15 -36.47
N ILE A 235 -11.73 -5.44 -36.54
CA ILE A 235 -11.14 -6.08 -37.70
C ILE A 235 -12.08 -7.21 -38.16
N PRO A 236 -12.68 -7.12 -39.36
CA PRO A 236 -13.39 -8.23 -39.98
C PRO A 236 -12.40 -9.22 -40.62
N LEU A 237 -12.65 -10.51 -40.47
CA LEU A 237 -11.87 -11.58 -41.10
C LEU A 237 -12.79 -12.68 -41.64
N THR A 238 -12.58 -13.08 -42.89
CA THR A 238 -13.29 -14.21 -43.49
C THR A 238 -12.40 -15.44 -43.50
N VAL A 239 -12.87 -16.55 -42.93
CA VAL A 239 -12.20 -17.84 -42.94
C VAL A 239 -12.70 -18.67 -44.14
N PRO A 240 -11.80 -19.29 -44.92
CA PRO A 240 -12.18 -20.18 -46.02
C PRO A 240 -12.93 -21.41 -45.50
N GLU A 241 -13.99 -21.86 -46.18
CA GLU A 241 -14.68 -23.10 -45.78
C GLU A 241 -14.04 -24.39 -46.30
N ASP A 242 -13.15 -24.31 -47.29
CA ASP A 242 -12.62 -25.42 -48.11
C ASP A 242 -12.47 -26.75 -47.35
N GLU A 243 -13.36 -27.70 -47.68
CA GLU A 243 -13.42 -29.03 -47.06
C GLU A 243 -12.19 -29.89 -47.38
N GLY A 244 -11.38 -29.51 -48.36
CA GLY A 244 -10.11 -30.18 -48.71
C GLY A 244 -8.90 -29.73 -47.88
N LEU A 245 -9.00 -28.62 -47.14
CA LEU A 245 -7.90 -28.10 -46.32
C LEU A 245 -7.85 -28.78 -44.95
N GLY A 246 -6.66 -29.24 -44.54
CA GLY A 246 -6.42 -29.64 -43.16
C GLY A 246 -6.71 -28.48 -42.19
N THR A 247 -7.17 -28.79 -40.97
CA THR A 247 -7.59 -27.80 -39.95
C THR A 247 -6.56 -26.68 -39.75
N VAL A 248 -5.27 -27.01 -39.77
CA VAL A 248 -4.16 -26.05 -39.63
C VAL A 248 -4.14 -25.05 -40.78
N ALA A 249 -4.22 -25.54 -42.02
CA ALA A 249 -4.19 -24.71 -43.22
C ALA A 249 -5.43 -23.80 -43.30
N LYS A 250 -6.60 -24.33 -42.92
CA LYS A 250 -7.85 -23.58 -42.84
C LYS A 250 -7.77 -22.36 -41.91
N TYR A 251 -7.12 -22.52 -40.75
CA TYR A 251 -7.02 -21.47 -39.72
C TYR A 251 -5.69 -20.72 -39.71
N LEU A 252 -4.81 -20.93 -40.70
CA LEU A 252 -3.51 -20.27 -40.76
C LEU A 252 -3.65 -18.74 -40.83
N GLN A 253 -4.52 -18.24 -41.72
CA GLN A 253 -4.80 -16.80 -41.82
C GLN A 253 -5.37 -16.22 -40.52
N LEU A 254 -6.22 -16.98 -39.82
CA LEU A 254 -6.73 -16.59 -38.51
C LEU A 254 -5.60 -16.52 -37.48
N LYS A 255 -4.70 -17.52 -37.47
CA LYS A 255 -3.54 -17.54 -36.59
C LYS A 255 -2.67 -16.31 -36.80
N ASP A 256 -2.29 -16.03 -38.04
CA ASP A 256 -1.43 -14.89 -38.38
C ASP A 256 -2.10 -13.56 -38.00
N THR A 257 -3.40 -13.44 -38.23
CA THR A 257 -4.19 -12.25 -37.85
C THR A 257 -4.23 -12.07 -36.34
N VAL A 258 -4.54 -13.14 -35.58
CA VAL A 258 -4.58 -13.09 -34.10
C VAL A 258 -3.22 -12.73 -33.52
N LEU A 259 -2.13 -13.33 -34.04
CA LEU A 259 -0.76 -13.02 -33.62
C LEU A 259 -0.41 -11.55 -33.91
N ASN A 260 -0.65 -11.07 -35.13
CA ASN A 260 -0.39 -9.68 -35.50
C ASN A 260 -1.19 -8.69 -34.63
N LEU A 261 -2.49 -8.92 -34.42
CA LEU A 261 -3.30 -8.06 -33.56
C LEU A 261 -2.83 -8.08 -32.10
N SER A 262 -2.43 -9.25 -31.62
CA SER A 262 -1.85 -9.41 -30.29
C SER A 262 -0.50 -8.68 -30.18
N ASP A 263 0.35 -8.72 -31.21
CA ASP A 263 1.64 -7.99 -31.26
C ASP A 263 1.40 -6.49 -31.18
N GLN A 264 0.48 -5.96 -31.98
CA GLN A 264 0.11 -4.54 -31.98
C GLN A 264 -0.46 -4.10 -30.62
N SER A 265 -1.30 -4.94 -30.01
CA SER A 265 -1.88 -4.66 -28.70
C SER A 265 -0.81 -4.62 -27.62
N GLN A 266 0.13 -5.55 -27.64
CA GLN A 266 1.24 -5.63 -26.72
C GLN A 266 2.21 -4.45 -26.87
N GLN A 267 2.52 -4.05 -28.10
CA GLN A 267 3.31 -2.84 -28.37
C GLN A 267 2.62 -1.60 -27.81
N THR A 268 1.31 -1.46 -28.03
CA THR A 268 0.52 -0.34 -27.49
C THR A 268 0.50 -0.34 -25.96
N ARG A 269 0.34 -1.53 -25.33
CA ARG A 269 0.44 -1.71 -23.88
C ARG A 269 1.83 -1.42 -23.35
N TRP A 270 2.89 -1.78 -24.07
CA TRP A 270 4.27 -1.49 -23.70
C TRP A 270 4.52 0.02 -23.67
N GLU A 271 4.16 0.72 -24.73
CA GLU A 271 4.25 2.18 -24.84
C GLU A 271 3.44 2.89 -23.75
N ALA A 272 2.25 2.38 -23.45
CA ALA A 272 1.39 2.89 -22.38
C ALA A 272 1.76 2.38 -20.97
N ARG A 273 2.88 1.66 -20.81
CA ARG A 273 3.31 1.06 -19.54
C ARG A 273 2.22 0.25 -18.82
N ALA A 274 1.42 -0.48 -19.59
CA ALA A 274 0.32 -1.35 -19.15
C ALA A 274 0.48 -2.81 -19.63
N CYS A 275 1.69 -3.19 -20.04
CA CYS A 275 2.05 -4.56 -20.39
C CYS A 275 2.49 -5.30 -19.11
N PHE A 276 1.63 -6.14 -18.55
CA PHE A 276 1.88 -6.76 -17.23
C PHE A 276 2.76 -8.01 -17.33
N SER A 277 3.59 -8.24 -16.29
CA SER A 277 4.22 -9.56 -16.10
C SER A 277 3.16 -10.63 -15.83
N ALA A 278 3.51 -11.91 -15.95
CA ALA A 278 2.59 -12.99 -15.63
C ALA A 278 2.13 -12.93 -14.16
N ARG A 279 3.02 -12.57 -13.22
CA ARG A 279 2.64 -12.39 -11.80
C ARG A 279 1.72 -11.19 -11.57
N HIS A 280 2.00 -10.07 -12.23
CA HIS A 280 1.12 -8.90 -12.16
C HIS A 280 -0.25 -9.21 -12.77
N LEU A 281 -0.33 -9.98 -13.86
CA LEU A 281 -1.59 -10.40 -14.48
C LEU A 281 -2.45 -11.20 -13.49
N VAL A 282 -1.88 -12.18 -12.79
CA VAL A 282 -2.58 -12.97 -11.75
C VAL A 282 -3.03 -12.06 -10.60
N ALA A 283 -2.12 -11.24 -10.07
CA ALA A 283 -2.41 -10.36 -8.94
C ALA A 283 -3.53 -9.35 -9.26
N PHE A 284 -3.51 -8.75 -10.46
CA PHE A 284 -4.56 -7.83 -10.89
C PHE A 284 -5.87 -8.54 -11.22
N PHE A 285 -5.83 -9.78 -11.73
CA PHE A 285 -7.04 -10.57 -11.93
C PHE A 285 -7.77 -10.79 -10.60
N HIS A 286 -7.08 -11.29 -9.57
CA HIS A 286 -7.69 -11.53 -8.24
C HIS A 286 -8.22 -10.24 -7.62
N ARG A 287 -7.43 -9.16 -7.64
CA ARG A 287 -7.88 -7.85 -7.15
C ARG A 287 -9.10 -7.32 -7.91
N ASN A 288 -9.24 -7.65 -9.20
CA ASN A 288 -10.42 -7.28 -9.98
C ASN A 288 -11.64 -8.12 -9.63
N VAL A 289 -11.46 -9.40 -9.27
CA VAL A 289 -12.54 -10.22 -8.70
C VAL A 289 -13.07 -9.59 -7.41
N ASP A 290 -12.19 -9.17 -6.49
CA ASP A 290 -12.57 -8.49 -5.25
C ASP A 290 -13.24 -7.12 -5.50
N HIS A 291 -12.74 -6.37 -6.48
CA HIS A 291 -13.38 -5.12 -6.93
C HIS A 291 -14.78 -5.35 -7.47
N CYS A 292 -15.02 -6.40 -8.25
CA CYS A 292 -16.35 -6.70 -8.79
C CYS A 292 -17.35 -7.11 -7.70
N GLN A 293 -16.90 -7.68 -6.59
CA GLN A 293 -17.76 -7.98 -5.43
C GLN A 293 -18.22 -6.69 -4.73
N SER A 294 -17.32 -5.71 -4.59
CA SER A 294 -17.58 -4.47 -3.84
C SER A 294 -18.16 -3.33 -4.68
N LYS A 295 -17.78 -3.22 -5.96
CA LYS A 295 -18.12 -2.12 -6.89
C LYS A 295 -18.35 -2.64 -8.32
N PRO A 296 -19.41 -3.44 -8.58
CA PRO A 296 -19.65 -4.14 -9.85
C PRO A 296 -19.83 -3.22 -11.09
N GLY A 297 -20.19 -1.95 -10.88
CA GLY A 297 -20.45 -0.98 -11.96
C GLY A 297 -19.25 -0.13 -12.36
N GLY A 298 -18.21 -0.04 -11.53
CA GLY A 298 -17.07 0.86 -11.74
C GLY A 298 -15.95 0.23 -12.58
N PRO A 299 -15.19 1.01 -13.37
CA PRO A 299 -13.98 0.52 -14.01
C PRO A 299 -12.96 0.04 -12.98
N PHE A 300 -12.21 -1.01 -13.29
CA PHE A 300 -11.11 -1.47 -12.43
C PHE A 300 -9.92 -0.51 -12.51
N ASP A 301 -9.42 -0.07 -11.36
CA ASP A 301 -8.28 0.83 -11.26
C ASP A 301 -7.00 0.07 -10.91
N PHE A 302 -6.15 -0.17 -11.92
CA PHE A 302 -4.91 -0.92 -11.76
C PHE A 302 -3.90 -0.23 -10.83
N ILE A 303 -3.87 1.11 -10.81
CA ILE A 303 -2.89 1.88 -10.04
C ILE A 303 -3.29 1.86 -8.56
N HIS A 304 -4.56 2.08 -8.25
CA HIS A 304 -5.07 1.90 -6.88
C HIS A 304 -4.94 0.43 -6.43
N ALA A 305 -5.28 -0.52 -7.30
CA ALA A 305 -5.15 -1.93 -7.00
C ALA A 305 -3.69 -2.31 -6.69
N ALA A 306 -2.70 -1.72 -7.38
CA ALA A 306 -1.28 -1.94 -7.10
C ALA A 306 -0.88 -1.59 -5.65
N ARG A 307 -1.60 -0.65 -5.03
CA ARG A 307 -1.36 -0.10 -3.69
C ARG A 307 -2.34 -0.64 -2.63
N LEU A 308 -3.05 -1.75 -2.87
CA LEU A 308 -4.10 -2.25 -1.97
C LEU A 308 -3.65 -2.44 -0.51
N HIS A 309 -2.45 -2.98 -0.27
CA HIS A 309 -1.92 -3.25 1.07
C HIS A 309 -1.00 -2.15 1.61
N ASP A 310 -0.76 -1.11 0.82
CA ASP A 310 0.05 0.05 1.19
C ASP A 310 -0.60 1.24 0.50
N ALA A 311 -1.73 1.72 1.00
CA ALA A 311 -2.43 2.84 0.39
C ALA A 311 -1.63 4.15 0.55
N VAL A 312 -1.90 5.15 -0.29
CA VAL A 312 -1.37 6.50 -0.02
C VAL A 312 -2.03 7.00 1.27
N PRO A 313 -1.28 7.49 2.27
CA PRO A 313 -1.87 7.93 3.51
C PRO A 313 -2.78 9.15 3.32
N ASP A 314 -3.97 9.13 3.93
CA ASP A 314 -4.96 10.22 3.86
C ASP A 314 -4.41 11.58 4.31
N HIS A 315 -3.35 11.55 5.14
CA HIS A 315 -2.71 12.74 5.64
C HIS A 315 -1.68 13.38 4.74
N LEU A 316 -1.40 12.81 3.57
CA LEU A 316 -0.36 13.31 2.67
C LEU A 316 -0.50 14.82 2.43
N ALA A 317 -1.72 15.31 2.21
CA ALA A 317 -1.97 16.74 1.98
C ALA A 317 -1.48 17.63 3.14
N SER A 318 -1.67 17.19 4.39
CA SER A 318 -1.20 17.92 5.58
C SER A 318 0.31 17.86 5.73
N SER A 319 0.92 16.72 5.39
CA SER A 319 2.36 16.53 5.42
C SER A 319 3.09 17.36 4.37
N LEU A 320 2.52 17.45 3.17
CA LEU A 320 3.01 18.34 2.12
C LEU A 320 2.86 19.81 2.51
N GLU A 321 1.76 20.19 3.18
CA GLU A 321 1.59 21.57 3.68
C GLU A 321 2.66 21.94 4.73
N ASP A 322 2.92 21.05 5.70
CA ASP A 322 3.95 21.24 6.73
C ASP A 322 5.32 21.52 6.10
N PHE A 323 5.72 20.66 5.16
CA PHE A 323 6.96 20.82 4.40
C PHE A 323 6.99 22.12 3.57
N LEU A 324 5.94 22.38 2.78
CA LEU A 324 5.87 23.54 1.88
C LEU A 324 5.80 24.88 2.63
N SER A 325 5.34 24.88 3.88
CA SER A 325 5.29 26.07 4.74
C SER A 325 6.67 26.59 5.13
N GLY A 326 7.72 25.75 5.04
CA GLY A 326 9.11 26.17 5.23
C GLY A 326 9.65 27.09 4.13
N PHE A 327 8.98 27.18 2.99
CA PHE A 327 9.47 27.93 1.82
C PHE A 327 8.68 29.23 1.61
N ARG A 328 9.37 30.37 1.82
CA ARG A 328 8.78 31.71 1.72
C ARG A 328 8.66 32.23 0.29
N SER A 329 9.57 31.83 -0.61
CA SER A 329 9.63 32.32 -1.98
C SER A 329 9.15 31.28 -2.99
N THR A 330 8.35 31.71 -3.97
CA THR A 330 7.94 30.90 -5.12
C THR A 330 9.14 30.34 -5.90
N SER A 331 10.23 31.10 -6.05
CA SER A 331 11.43 30.62 -6.74
C SER A 331 12.07 29.43 -6.03
N THR A 332 12.14 29.48 -4.68
CA THR A 332 12.68 28.38 -3.87
C THR A 332 11.75 27.16 -3.87
N VAL A 333 10.44 27.37 -3.93
CA VAL A 333 9.47 26.26 -4.08
C VAL A 333 9.72 25.52 -5.39
N VAL A 334 9.75 26.24 -6.51
CA VAL A 334 9.91 25.64 -7.84
C VAL A 334 11.29 25.00 -8.02
N ALA A 335 12.35 25.64 -7.53
CA ALA A 335 13.72 25.17 -7.73
C ALA A 335 14.12 24.03 -6.78
N LEU A 336 13.59 24.00 -5.56
CA LEU A 336 14.06 23.08 -4.51
C LEU A 336 12.95 22.18 -3.96
N ALA A 337 11.80 22.75 -3.56
CA ALA A 337 10.74 22.00 -2.90
C ALA A 337 10.01 21.02 -3.85
N LEU A 338 9.61 21.48 -5.04
CA LEU A 338 8.88 20.64 -6.00
C LEU A 338 9.70 19.45 -6.50
N PRO A 339 11.00 19.60 -6.83
CA PRO A 339 11.83 18.45 -7.19
C PRO A 339 11.96 17.41 -6.07
N HIS A 340 12.12 17.85 -4.82
CA HIS A 340 12.17 16.93 -3.66
C HIS A 340 10.83 16.21 -3.47
N LEU A 341 9.73 16.96 -3.50
CA LEU A 341 8.38 16.42 -3.45
C LEU A 341 8.19 15.36 -4.55
N ALA A 342 8.52 15.67 -5.80
CA ALA A 342 8.45 14.75 -6.92
C ALA A 342 9.24 13.45 -6.67
N THR A 343 10.48 13.54 -6.19
CA THR A 343 11.30 12.35 -5.90
C THR A 343 10.73 11.52 -4.75
N SER A 344 10.15 12.17 -3.75
CA SER A 344 9.53 11.51 -2.60
C SER A 344 8.29 10.73 -3.02
N LEU A 345 7.43 11.34 -3.86
CA LEU A 345 6.26 10.66 -4.43
C LEU A 345 6.67 9.47 -5.31
N LEU A 346 7.73 9.63 -6.12
CA LEU A 346 8.23 8.53 -6.95
C LEU A 346 8.72 7.37 -6.09
N LEU A 347 9.49 7.65 -5.04
CA LEU A 347 10.03 6.64 -4.13
C LEU A 347 8.91 5.89 -3.39
N ASN A 348 7.78 6.55 -3.13
CA ASN A 348 6.62 5.92 -2.51
C ASN A 348 5.90 4.94 -3.45
N HIS A 349 5.79 5.24 -4.74
CA HIS A 349 5.10 4.35 -5.68
C HIS A 349 6.01 3.27 -6.28
N TYR A 350 7.14 3.67 -6.86
CA TYR A 350 8.00 2.81 -7.67
C TYR A 350 9.03 2.06 -6.81
N CYS A 351 8.54 1.23 -5.90
CA CYS A 351 9.37 0.33 -5.09
C CYS A 351 9.64 -1.00 -5.84
N PRO A 352 10.61 -1.82 -5.40
CA PRO A 352 10.82 -3.15 -5.95
C PRO A 352 9.50 -3.94 -5.97
N GLU A 353 9.32 -4.79 -6.99
CA GLU A 353 8.14 -5.66 -7.22
C GLU A 353 6.85 -4.96 -7.72
N THR A 354 6.77 -3.63 -7.65
CA THR A 354 5.63 -2.89 -8.24
C THR A 354 5.72 -2.83 -9.76
N HIS A 355 4.57 -2.87 -10.43
CA HIS A 355 4.52 -2.65 -11.88
C HIS A 355 4.85 -1.18 -12.19
N VAL A 356 5.70 -0.97 -13.18
CA VAL A 356 6.16 0.38 -13.56
C VAL A 356 5.14 1.04 -14.48
N PHE A 357 4.09 1.62 -13.89
CA PHE A 357 3.06 2.41 -14.60
C PHE A 357 3.61 3.71 -15.19
N ASP A 358 2.81 4.33 -16.06
CA ASP A 358 3.06 5.67 -16.56
C ASP A 358 3.05 6.71 -15.41
N PRO A 359 4.06 7.60 -15.33
CA PRO A 359 4.17 8.54 -14.23
C PRO A 359 3.06 9.59 -14.19
N ASP A 360 2.50 9.97 -15.34
CA ASP A 360 1.39 10.92 -15.37
C ASP A 360 0.13 10.28 -14.79
N ASP A 361 -0.17 9.05 -15.18
CA ASP A 361 -1.32 8.31 -14.66
C ASP A 361 -1.19 8.07 -13.15
N VAL A 362 0.01 7.71 -12.67
CA VAL A 362 0.29 7.54 -11.24
C VAL A 362 0.10 8.84 -10.47
N PHE A 363 0.66 9.95 -10.95
CA PHE A 363 0.54 11.24 -10.29
C PHE A 363 -0.91 11.70 -10.19
N VAL A 364 -1.65 11.60 -11.30
CA VAL A 364 -3.07 11.99 -11.34
C VAL A 364 -3.89 11.14 -10.39
N THR A 365 -3.68 9.82 -10.41
CA THR A 365 -4.49 8.85 -9.68
C THR A 365 -4.23 8.87 -8.18
N LEU A 366 -2.96 8.99 -7.75
CA LEU A 366 -2.59 8.80 -6.34
C LEU A 366 -2.24 10.10 -5.59
N TYR A 367 -1.73 11.12 -6.27
CA TYR A 367 -1.07 12.26 -5.60
C TYR A 367 -1.66 13.62 -5.92
N SER A 368 -2.34 13.77 -7.05
CA SER A 368 -2.76 15.09 -7.56
C SER A 368 -3.68 15.85 -6.60
N GLU A 369 -4.61 15.16 -5.94
CA GLU A 369 -5.53 15.76 -4.99
C GLU A 369 -4.81 16.28 -3.75
N ALA A 370 -3.94 15.46 -3.15
CA ALA A 370 -3.15 15.85 -1.98
C ALA A 370 -2.19 17.00 -2.30
N CYS A 371 -1.53 16.97 -3.46
CA CYS A 371 -0.68 18.07 -3.92
C CYS A 371 -1.49 19.36 -4.15
N ARG A 372 -2.64 19.27 -4.84
CA ARG A 372 -3.51 20.43 -5.09
C ARG A 372 -3.95 21.08 -3.78
N ALA A 373 -4.38 20.27 -2.82
CA ALA A 373 -4.81 20.74 -1.51
C ALA A 373 -3.67 21.44 -0.74
N ALA A 374 -2.48 20.84 -0.69
CA ALA A 374 -1.32 21.41 0.01
C ALA A 374 -0.80 22.70 -0.65
N LEU A 375 -0.71 22.72 -1.99
CA LEU A 375 -0.28 23.89 -2.76
C LEU A 375 -1.29 25.03 -2.62
N GLY A 376 -2.58 24.74 -2.65
CA GLY A 376 -3.65 25.72 -2.43
C GLY A 376 -3.56 26.39 -1.06
N ARG A 377 -3.42 25.58 0.01
CA ARG A 377 -3.32 26.10 1.40
C ARG A 377 -2.07 26.94 1.65
N THR A 378 -0.96 26.59 1.00
CA THR A 378 0.31 27.32 1.19
C THR A 378 0.48 28.51 0.25
N ALA A 379 -0.17 28.53 -0.92
CA ALA A 379 -0.08 29.63 -1.88
C ALA A 379 -0.54 30.97 -1.29
N VAL A 380 -1.60 30.97 -0.47
CA VAL A 380 -2.14 32.16 0.21
C VAL A 380 -1.10 32.83 1.12
N ARG A 381 -0.16 32.05 1.67
CA ARG A 381 0.89 32.55 2.59
C ARG A 381 2.06 33.23 1.87
N ARG A 382 2.12 33.13 0.54
CA ARG A 382 3.19 33.69 -0.31
C ARG A 382 2.59 34.89 -1.03
N ALA A 383 2.71 36.08 -0.43
CA ALA A 383 2.07 37.33 -0.86
C ALA A 383 2.27 37.70 -2.35
N GLU A 384 1.45 38.66 -2.82
CA GLU A 384 1.20 39.12 -4.20
C GLU A 384 2.32 38.90 -5.25
N GLY A 385 1.95 38.32 -6.39
CA GLY A 385 2.85 38.01 -7.52
C GLY A 385 3.30 36.53 -7.61
N GLY A 386 2.81 35.66 -6.71
CA GLY A 386 3.06 34.21 -6.74
C GLY A 386 2.36 33.48 -7.88
N LEU A 387 2.91 32.33 -8.29
CA LEU A 387 2.29 31.44 -9.28
C LEU A 387 0.99 30.86 -8.72
N SER A 388 0.00 30.64 -9.58
CA SER A 388 -1.27 30.03 -9.18
C SER A 388 -1.06 28.59 -8.66
N PRO A 389 -1.89 28.11 -7.72
CA PRO A 389 -1.83 26.72 -7.25
C PRO A 389 -1.90 25.69 -8.38
N GLN A 390 -2.69 25.97 -9.42
CA GLN A 390 -2.80 25.11 -10.59
C GLN A 390 -1.49 25.04 -11.38
N LEU A 391 -0.81 26.18 -11.58
CA LEU A 391 0.49 26.19 -12.26
C LEU A 391 1.56 25.47 -11.43
N LEU A 392 1.56 25.63 -10.10
CA LEU A 392 2.45 24.87 -9.22
C LEU A 392 2.18 23.35 -9.28
N LEU A 393 0.91 22.94 -9.41
CA LEU A 393 0.55 21.53 -9.57
C LEU A 393 1.07 20.97 -10.90
N GLU A 394 0.91 21.70 -12.00
CA GLU A 394 1.46 21.29 -13.30
C GLU A 394 2.99 21.23 -13.28
N LEU A 395 3.66 22.20 -12.65
CA LEU A 395 5.11 22.16 -12.45
C LEU A 395 5.53 20.96 -11.58
N THR A 396 4.74 20.60 -10.57
CA THR A 396 5.01 19.42 -9.73
C THR A 396 4.92 18.14 -10.57
N ARG A 397 3.88 18.03 -11.41
CA ARG A 397 3.71 16.93 -12.35
C ARG A 397 4.85 16.86 -13.37
N GLU A 398 5.29 17.99 -13.90
CA GLU A 398 6.45 18.08 -14.79
C GLU A 398 7.72 17.58 -14.10
N LYS A 399 7.98 17.99 -12.85
CA LYS A 399 9.13 17.48 -12.07
C LYS A 399 9.00 15.99 -11.79
N PHE A 400 7.81 15.48 -11.48
CA PHE A 400 7.56 14.06 -11.31
C PHE A 400 7.95 13.25 -12.57
N ARG A 401 7.50 13.70 -13.75
CA ARG A 401 7.93 13.10 -15.03
C ARG A 401 9.42 13.21 -15.27
N ALA A 402 10.02 14.37 -15.05
CA ALA A 402 11.44 14.59 -15.30
C ALA A 402 12.33 13.68 -14.44
N VAL A 403 11.99 13.53 -13.16
CA VAL A 403 12.72 12.64 -12.24
C VAL A 403 12.54 11.18 -12.65
N PHE A 404 11.33 10.78 -13.05
CA PHE A 404 11.07 9.44 -13.55
C PHE A 404 11.89 9.12 -14.80
N SER A 405 11.92 10.01 -15.79
CA SER A 405 12.73 9.85 -17.00
C SER A 405 14.22 9.73 -16.69
N ASN A 406 14.72 10.51 -15.72
CA ASN A 406 16.10 10.41 -15.27
C ASN A 406 16.41 9.05 -14.63
N TRP A 407 15.51 8.55 -13.76
CA TRP A 407 15.65 7.21 -13.18
C TRP A 407 15.64 6.11 -14.26
N GLN A 408 14.73 6.19 -15.22
CA GLN A 408 14.61 5.21 -16.31
C GLN A 408 15.79 5.26 -17.30
N ALA A 409 16.54 6.36 -17.37
CA ALA A 409 17.75 6.47 -18.20
C ALA A 409 18.95 5.67 -17.65
N GLY A 410 18.84 5.08 -16.46
CA GLY A 410 19.81 4.10 -15.94
C GLY A 410 21.06 4.70 -15.27
N GLY A 411 21.01 5.96 -14.83
CA GLY A 411 22.14 6.63 -14.16
C GLY A 411 22.29 6.26 -12.68
N ASP A 412 21.27 6.51 -11.87
CA ASP A 412 21.24 6.20 -10.44
C ASP A 412 20.00 5.38 -10.09
N ASP A 413 20.06 4.56 -9.04
CA ASP A 413 18.85 4.00 -8.43
C ASP A 413 18.00 5.12 -7.81
N LEU A 414 16.70 4.85 -7.59
CA LEU A 414 15.75 5.85 -7.16
C LEU A 414 16.06 6.41 -5.76
N ASN A 415 16.64 5.62 -4.84
CA ASN A 415 17.05 6.11 -3.52
C ASN A 415 18.23 7.08 -3.66
N SER A 416 19.23 6.73 -4.47
CA SER A 416 20.37 7.61 -4.75
C SER A 416 19.94 8.92 -5.41
N LEU A 417 18.99 8.87 -6.35
CA LEU A 417 18.42 10.06 -6.98
C LEU A 417 17.68 10.93 -5.96
N HIS A 418 16.83 10.33 -5.12
CA HIS A 418 16.13 11.02 -4.04
C HIS A 418 17.12 11.72 -3.10
N ARG A 419 18.19 11.05 -2.68
CA ARG A 419 19.26 11.65 -1.84
C ARG A 419 19.94 12.84 -2.53
N LYS A 420 20.15 12.80 -3.85
CA LYS A 420 20.73 13.94 -4.59
C LYS A 420 19.84 15.18 -4.52
N TYR A 421 18.52 15.02 -4.67
CA TYR A 421 17.58 16.14 -4.53
C TYR A 421 17.46 16.61 -3.09
N LEU A 422 17.43 15.69 -2.14
CA LEU A 422 17.39 16.00 -0.71
C LEU A 422 18.59 16.85 -0.28
N ARG A 423 19.80 16.55 -0.78
CA ARG A 423 21.00 17.36 -0.48
C ARG A 423 20.92 18.80 -1.00
N ARG A 424 20.15 19.08 -2.06
CA ARG A 424 19.97 20.45 -2.58
C ARG A 424 19.19 21.34 -1.61
N LEU A 425 18.42 20.73 -0.73
CA LEU A 425 17.67 21.42 0.32
C LEU A 425 18.51 21.75 1.56
N LYS A 426 19.80 21.40 1.57
CA LYS A 426 20.72 21.77 2.66
C LYS A 426 20.64 23.28 2.93
N GLY A 427 20.51 23.64 4.20
CA GLY A 427 20.36 25.03 4.66
C GLY A 427 18.92 25.57 4.61
N HIS A 428 17.97 24.85 4.01
CA HIS A 428 16.55 25.23 3.93
C HIS A 428 15.65 24.45 4.91
N TRP A 429 16.27 23.66 5.79
CA TRP A 429 15.58 22.91 6.83
C TRP A 429 15.38 23.80 8.04
N HIS A 430 14.15 24.25 8.27
CA HIS A 430 13.77 24.76 9.58
C HIS A 430 13.59 23.55 10.52
N ALA A 431 14.63 23.22 11.28
CA ALA A 431 14.58 22.24 12.36
C ALA A 431 13.76 22.82 13.52
N GLY A 432 12.45 22.96 13.32
CA GLY A 432 11.53 23.22 14.41
C GLY A 432 11.32 21.93 15.21
N PRO A 433 11.31 21.97 16.56
CA PRO A 433 10.96 20.82 17.40
C PRO A 433 9.52 20.29 17.18
N LYS A 434 8.73 20.94 16.30
CA LYS A 434 7.32 20.64 15.99
C LYS A 434 7.09 19.98 14.62
N ALA A 435 8.13 19.51 13.92
CA ALA A 435 7.94 18.84 12.63
C ALA A 435 7.07 17.57 12.80
N THR A 436 5.86 17.60 12.25
CA THR A 436 4.89 16.48 12.33
C THR A 436 5.08 15.47 11.20
N THR A 437 5.91 15.84 10.23
CA THR A 437 6.20 15.07 9.02
C THR A 437 7.71 14.80 8.91
N CYS A 438 8.05 13.60 8.46
CA CYS A 438 9.43 13.28 8.10
C CYS A 438 9.80 13.95 6.78
N TYR A 439 10.67 14.96 6.82
CA TYR A 439 11.09 15.68 5.62
C TYR A 439 11.96 14.88 4.65
N VAL A 440 12.41 13.68 5.04
CA VAL A 440 13.09 12.75 4.12
C VAL A 440 12.06 12.19 3.13
N CYS A 441 11.05 11.45 3.58
CA CYS A 441 10.08 10.81 2.69
C CYS A 441 8.79 11.60 2.44
N LEU A 442 8.43 12.58 3.28
CA LEU A 442 7.14 13.31 3.27
C LEU A 442 5.88 12.47 3.60
N PHE A 443 6.00 11.15 3.74
CA PHE A 443 4.89 10.25 4.10
C PHE A 443 4.86 9.87 5.57
N GLY A 444 6.04 9.71 6.17
CA GLY A 444 6.20 9.34 7.57
C GLY A 444 5.72 10.46 8.48
N ARG A 445 4.87 10.12 9.45
CA ARG A 445 4.48 11.04 10.51
C ARG A 445 5.38 10.91 11.72
N ASN A 446 5.42 11.99 12.50
CA ASN A 446 6.12 12.09 13.79
C ASN A 446 7.48 11.41 13.71
N PRO A 447 8.45 11.97 12.97
CA PRO A 447 9.77 11.37 12.91
C PRO A 447 10.36 11.30 14.33
N GLU A 448 10.37 10.10 14.94
CA GLU A 448 10.75 9.90 16.35
C GLU A 448 12.28 9.85 16.52
N HIS A 449 13.02 9.47 15.46
CA HIS A 449 14.46 9.25 15.54
C HIS A 449 15.23 10.55 15.33
N ARG A 450 15.59 11.20 16.43
CA ARG A 450 16.39 12.44 16.45
C ARG A 450 17.89 12.12 16.29
N LEU A 451 18.52 12.79 15.33
CA LEU A 451 19.97 12.75 15.10
C LEU A 451 20.68 13.84 15.93
N PRO A 452 22.00 13.73 16.19
CA PRO A 452 22.78 14.74 16.93
C PRO A 452 22.72 16.15 16.34
N CYS A 453 22.53 16.27 15.03
CA CYS A 453 22.32 17.56 14.38
C CYS A 453 20.92 18.18 14.60
N GLY A 454 20.05 17.54 15.40
CA GLY A 454 18.69 17.97 15.72
C GLY A 454 17.61 17.55 14.73
N HIS A 455 17.99 17.08 13.53
CA HIS A 455 17.03 16.57 12.53
C HIS A 455 16.41 15.24 12.95
N ARG A 456 15.19 14.99 12.49
CA ARG A 456 14.45 13.76 12.82
C ARG A 456 14.09 12.95 11.59
N MET A 457 14.09 11.62 11.73
CA MET A 457 13.70 10.66 10.70
C MET A 457 12.58 9.72 11.19
N CYS A 458 11.72 9.25 10.29
CA CYS A 458 10.77 8.17 10.60
C CYS A 458 11.47 6.81 10.53
N GLY A 459 10.89 5.79 11.16
CA GLY A 459 11.46 4.44 11.18
C GLY A 459 11.73 3.86 9.78
N ASN A 460 10.86 4.12 8.80
CA ASN A 460 11.08 3.65 7.42
C ASN A 460 12.30 4.32 6.76
N CYS A 461 12.50 5.62 6.97
CA CYS A 461 13.70 6.31 6.47
C CYS A 461 14.97 5.80 7.17
N VAL A 462 14.91 5.51 8.47
CA VAL A 462 16.04 4.89 9.19
C VAL A 462 16.35 3.49 8.62
N ARG A 463 15.33 2.68 8.28
CA ARG A 463 15.55 1.37 7.63
C ARG A 463 16.19 1.49 6.25
N ASN A 464 15.80 2.50 5.48
CA ASN A 464 16.23 2.65 4.09
C ASN A 464 17.59 3.34 3.95
N ASP A 465 17.90 4.32 4.82
CA ASP A 465 19.17 5.05 4.80
C ASP A 465 20.22 4.46 5.75
N GLY A 466 19.80 3.68 6.74
CA GLY A 466 20.69 3.10 7.75
C GLY A 466 21.42 1.86 7.26
N TYR A 467 22.69 1.76 7.63
CA TYR A 467 23.46 0.53 7.50
C TYR A 467 23.04 -0.46 8.59
N ARG A 468 22.64 -1.68 8.22
CA ARG A 468 22.32 -2.74 9.19
C ARG A 468 23.59 -3.33 9.77
N THR A 469 23.67 -3.37 11.09
CA THR A 469 24.79 -4.03 11.78
C THR A 469 24.66 -5.55 11.67
N PRO A 470 25.73 -6.30 11.36
CA PRO A 470 25.70 -7.76 11.31
C PRO A 470 25.27 -8.43 12.63
N GLU A 471 25.55 -7.79 13.76
CA GLU A 471 25.37 -8.35 15.11
C GLU A 471 23.91 -8.29 15.59
N ASP A 472 23.15 -7.27 15.19
CA ASP A 472 21.72 -7.13 15.49
C ASP A 472 20.97 -6.62 14.23
N PRO A 473 20.16 -7.47 13.58
CA PRO A 473 19.38 -7.10 12.39
C PRO A 473 18.40 -5.94 12.61
N ARG A 474 18.08 -5.61 13.87
CA ARG A 474 17.20 -4.49 14.24
C ARG A 474 17.97 -3.17 14.33
N SER A 475 19.29 -3.23 14.49
CA SER A 475 20.15 -2.07 14.67
C SER A 475 20.55 -1.47 13.32
N HIS A 476 20.24 -0.20 13.16
CA HIS A 476 20.48 0.59 11.97
C HIS A 476 21.37 1.78 12.32
N GLN A 477 22.52 1.89 11.66
CA GLN A 477 23.46 2.99 11.84
C GLN A 477 23.32 4.02 10.74
N ILE A 478 23.09 5.27 11.14
CA ILE A 478 23.14 6.42 10.27
C ILE A 478 24.50 7.07 10.50
N GLN A 479 25.30 7.24 9.45
CA GLN A 479 26.60 7.92 9.54
C GLN A 479 26.43 9.43 9.29
N LEU A 480 25.72 9.76 8.22
CA LEU A 480 25.45 11.13 7.80
C LEU A 480 23.94 11.40 7.85
N CYS A 481 23.55 12.56 8.37
CA CYS A 481 22.16 13.00 8.33
C CYS A 481 21.67 13.18 6.88
N SER A 482 20.59 12.51 6.48
CA SER A 482 20.03 12.64 5.13
C SER A 482 19.58 14.07 4.79
N LEU A 483 19.17 14.86 5.78
CA LEU A 483 18.71 16.25 5.58
C LEU A 483 19.87 17.24 5.43
N CYS A 484 20.75 17.37 6.43
CA CYS A 484 21.81 18.39 6.41
C CYS A 484 23.21 17.88 6.03
N GLY A 485 23.41 16.56 5.96
CA GLY A 485 24.71 15.94 5.71
C GLY A 485 25.71 16.06 6.85
N ALA A 486 25.28 16.44 8.05
CA ALA A 486 26.15 16.44 9.23
C ALA A 486 26.55 15.01 9.60
N ASP A 487 27.78 14.85 10.06
CA ASP A 487 28.24 13.62 10.72
C ASP A 487 27.45 13.44 12.03
N THR A 488 27.02 12.22 12.27
CA THR A 488 26.19 11.83 13.40
C THR A 488 26.94 10.95 14.39
N GLY A 489 28.22 10.64 14.12
CA GLY A 489 29.03 9.77 14.97
C GLY A 489 28.49 8.34 15.02
N ALA A 490 27.99 7.83 13.89
CA ALA A 490 27.34 6.53 13.78
C ALA A 490 26.10 6.37 14.68
N ALA A 491 25.18 7.34 14.64
CA ALA A 491 23.93 7.28 15.39
C ALA A 491 23.21 5.94 15.11
N THR A 492 23.05 5.14 16.15
CA THR A 492 22.49 3.79 16.08
C THR A 492 21.05 3.83 16.55
N PHE A 493 20.15 3.22 15.78
CA PHE A 493 18.73 3.09 16.10
C PHE A 493 18.31 1.62 16.04
N SER A 494 17.75 1.10 17.12
CA SER A 494 17.12 -0.22 17.12
C SER A 494 15.64 -0.11 16.74
N LEU A 495 15.24 -0.76 15.66
CA LEU A 495 13.86 -0.73 15.15
C LEU A 495 13.17 -2.08 15.40
N PRO A 496 11.92 -2.07 15.89
CA PRO A 496 11.17 -3.30 16.09
C PRO A 496 10.91 -4.01 14.75
N SER A 497 10.93 -5.35 14.80
CA SER A 497 10.48 -6.18 13.67
C SER A 497 8.98 -5.95 13.44
N PRO A 498 8.50 -5.85 12.18
CA PRO A 498 7.06 -5.75 11.91
C PRO A 498 6.21 -6.91 12.46
N LEU A 499 6.85 -8.05 12.77
CA LEU A 499 6.19 -9.26 13.27
C LEU A 499 6.24 -9.40 14.80
N GLN A 500 6.92 -8.49 15.51
CA GLN A 500 7.04 -8.58 16.97
C GLN A 500 5.85 -7.88 17.66
N GLY A 501 5.36 -8.48 18.75
CA GLY A 501 4.42 -7.81 19.66
C GLY A 501 5.08 -6.66 20.42
N LEU A 502 4.28 -5.69 20.85
CA LEU A 502 4.75 -4.55 21.65
C LEU A 502 4.97 -4.97 23.10
N ARG A 503 6.16 -4.67 23.65
CA ARG A 503 6.51 -4.98 25.05
C ARG A 503 6.51 -3.70 25.87
N ILE A 504 5.60 -3.62 26.85
CA ILE A 504 5.40 -2.42 27.66
C ILE A 504 5.82 -2.70 29.10
N GLY A 505 6.69 -1.85 29.65
CA GLY A 505 7.04 -1.81 31.07
C GLY A 505 6.28 -0.69 31.77
N SER A 506 5.86 -0.92 33.01
CA SER A 506 5.33 0.12 33.88
C SER A 506 6.00 0.02 35.25
N ILE A 507 6.49 1.16 35.76
CA ILE A 507 7.21 1.25 37.02
C ILE A 507 6.44 2.19 37.95
N ASP A 508 5.79 1.58 38.95
CA ASP A 508 4.97 2.30 39.91
C ASP A 508 5.79 3.18 40.85
N GLY A 509 5.18 4.31 41.23
CA GLY A 509 5.72 5.21 42.25
C GLY A 509 5.53 4.67 43.67
N GLY A 510 6.52 4.91 44.54
CA GLY A 510 6.47 4.43 45.91
C GLY A 510 7.31 5.21 46.92
N GLY A 511 7.92 6.32 46.51
CA GLY A 511 8.90 7.06 47.33
C GLY A 511 10.13 6.19 47.55
N CYS A 512 10.55 6.01 48.81
CA CYS A 512 11.67 5.13 49.18
C CYS A 512 11.48 3.65 48.74
N ARG A 513 10.25 3.23 48.43
CA ARG A 513 9.97 1.88 47.90
C ARG A 513 10.34 1.69 46.42
N GLY A 514 10.82 2.73 45.72
CA GLY A 514 11.36 2.62 44.35
C GLY A 514 12.52 1.62 44.20
N ILE A 515 13.21 1.30 45.31
CA ILE A 515 14.23 0.24 45.32
C ILE A 515 13.66 -1.16 45.00
N ILE A 516 12.36 -1.39 45.19
CA ILE A 516 11.71 -2.70 44.97
C ILE A 516 11.72 -3.06 43.47
N PRO A 517 11.20 -2.22 42.54
CA PRO A 517 11.35 -2.46 41.10
C PRO A 517 12.79 -2.73 40.65
N LEU A 518 13.76 -1.95 41.15
CA LEU A 518 15.18 -2.17 40.82
C LEU A 518 15.68 -3.54 41.30
N SER A 519 15.27 -3.97 42.49
CA SER A 519 15.61 -5.28 43.04
C SER A 519 14.98 -6.42 42.24
N PHE A 520 13.76 -6.23 41.74
CA PHE A 520 13.11 -7.19 40.84
C PHE A 520 13.88 -7.31 39.51
N PHE A 521 14.28 -6.19 38.91
CA PHE A 521 15.09 -6.21 37.69
C PHE A 521 16.45 -6.90 37.92
N ALA A 522 17.12 -6.65 39.04
CA ALA A 522 18.38 -7.33 39.37
C ALA A 522 18.19 -8.85 39.51
N ALA A 523 17.11 -9.26 40.18
CA ALA A 523 16.76 -10.68 40.29
C ALA A 523 16.43 -11.30 38.92
N LEU A 524 15.75 -10.56 38.05
CA LEU A 524 15.44 -11.00 36.69
C LEU A 524 16.72 -11.22 35.85
N GLU A 525 17.66 -10.25 35.85
CA GLU A 525 18.93 -10.40 35.13
C GLU A 525 19.73 -11.61 35.63
N HIS A 526 19.76 -11.81 36.95
CA HIS A 526 20.44 -12.94 37.58
C HIS A 526 19.79 -14.28 37.18
N HIS A 527 18.47 -14.41 37.27
CA HIS A 527 17.78 -15.67 36.95
C HIS A 527 17.89 -16.04 35.46
N LEU A 528 17.89 -15.05 34.57
CA LEU A 528 18.06 -15.29 33.14
C LEU A 528 19.51 -15.54 32.76
N GLY A 529 20.48 -15.16 33.60
CA GLY A 529 21.91 -15.25 33.30
C GLY A 529 22.35 -14.34 32.15
N ILE A 530 21.56 -13.30 31.85
CA ILE A 530 21.81 -12.37 30.74
C ILE A 530 21.90 -10.95 31.31
N THR A 531 23.13 -10.47 31.46
CA THR A 531 23.40 -9.09 31.89
C THR A 531 22.85 -8.09 30.87
N GLY A 532 22.13 -7.07 31.32
CA GLY A 532 21.58 -6.02 30.46
C GLY A 532 20.34 -6.43 29.67
N ILE A 533 19.70 -7.56 30.01
CA ILE A 533 18.47 -8.00 29.36
C ILE A 533 17.32 -7.02 29.59
N VAL A 534 17.29 -6.35 30.75
CA VAL A 534 16.26 -5.37 31.12
C VAL A 534 16.23 -4.22 30.12
N HIS A 535 17.40 -3.71 29.73
CA HIS A 535 17.54 -2.64 28.74
C HIS A 535 16.99 -2.98 27.36
N ARG A 536 16.82 -4.25 27.05
CA ARG A 536 16.32 -4.74 25.76
C ARG A 536 14.94 -5.40 25.85
N ALA A 537 14.38 -5.52 27.06
CA ALA A 537 13.15 -6.25 27.33
C ALA A 537 11.89 -5.48 26.91
N PHE A 538 11.95 -4.15 26.82
CA PHE A 538 10.80 -3.28 26.58
C PHE A 538 10.99 -2.39 25.36
N ASP A 539 9.88 -2.11 24.68
CA ASP A 539 9.79 -1.15 23.56
C ASP A 539 9.20 0.19 24.04
N ALA A 540 8.40 0.17 25.11
CA ALA A 540 7.91 1.34 25.80
C ALA A 540 7.95 1.13 27.32
N VAL A 541 8.29 2.16 28.08
CA VAL A 541 8.33 2.16 29.55
C VAL A 541 7.60 3.40 30.06
N PHE A 542 6.80 3.23 31.11
CA PHE A 542 6.11 4.33 31.77
C PHE A 542 6.34 4.32 33.27
N GLY A 543 6.81 5.44 33.80
CA GLY A 543 7.14 5.61 35.21
C GLY A 543 6.32 6.70 35.88
N THR A 544 5.95 6.45 37.14
CA THR A 544 5.26 7.44 37.99
C THR A 544 6.12 7.76 39.22
N SER A 545 6.34 9.05 39.51
CA SER A 545 7.12 9.49 40.69
C SER A 545 8.51 8.82 40.75
N SER A 546 8.86 8.15 41.86
CA SER A 546 10.13 7.41 42.00
C SER A 546 10.36 6.40 40.86
N GLY A 547 9.30 5.79 40.32
CA GLY A 547 9.41 4.88 39.19
C GLY A 547 9.84 5.56 37.89
N GLY A 548 9.51 6.85 37.71
CA GLY A 548 10.03 7.66 36.60
C GLY A 548 11.51 8.01 36.74
N ILE A 549 12.01 8.12 37.99
CA ILE A 549 13.44 8.31 38.28
C ILE A 549 14.21 7.04 37.94
N ASP A 550 13.68 5.88 38.36
CA ASP A 550 14.25 4.56 38.02
C ASP A 550 14.24 4.33 36.51
N GLU A 551 13.13 4.65 35.83
CA GLU A 551 13.01 4.63 34.36
C GLU A 551 14.10 5.49 33.71
N ALA A 552 14.29 6.72 34.18
CA ALA A 552 15.31 7.61 33.62
C ALA A 552 16.73 7.06 33.83
N GLY A 553 17.04 6.47 34.98
CA GLY A 553 18.34 5.84 35.22
C GLY A 553 18.59 4.65 34.29
N ILE A 554 17.63 3.72 34.21
CA ILE A 554 17.78 2.48 33.44
C ILE A 554 17.73 2.76 31.94
N PHE A 555 16.68 3.43 31.46
CA PHE A 555 16.36 3.49 30.04
C PHE A 555 16.77 4.80 29.38
N HIS A 556 16.81 5.93 30.09
CA HIS A 556 17.31 7.17 29.51
C HIS A 556 18.85 7.26 29.58
N GLN A 557 19.44 7.00 30.75
CA GLN A 557 20.89 7.06 30.93
C GLN A 557 21.62 5.75 30.57
N GLY A 558 20.91 4.62 30.53
CA GLY A 558 21.50 3.32 30.21
C GLY A 558 22.37 2.74 31.34
N TRP A 559 22.10 3.10 32.61
CA TRP A 559 22.86 2.60 33.75
C TRP A 559 22.57 1.12 34.01
N SER A 560 23.55 0.40 34.57
CA SER A 560 23.32 -0.94 35.10
C SER A 560 22.32 -0.89 36.26
N ILE A 561 21.58 -1.98 36.47
CA ILE A 561 20.60 -2.05 37.56
C ILE A 561 21.27 -1.81 38.92
N GLN A 562 22.48 -2.36 39.11
CA GLN A 562 23.29 -2.10 40.31
C GLN A 562 23.57 -0.61 40.51
N ARG A 563 24.02 0.10 39.47
CA ARG A 563 24.28 1.54 39.56
C ARG A 563 23.00 2.31 39.89
N CYS A 564 21.86 1.91 39.32
CA CYS A 564 20.58 2.51 39.67
C CYS A 564 20.25 2.30 41.15
N GLN A 565 20.49 1.12 41.71
CA GLN A 565 20.26 0.84 43.14
C GLN A 565 21.15 1.70 44.05
N GLU A 566 22.45 1.76 43.75
CA GLU A 566 23.42 2.58 44.50
C GLU A 566 23.05 4.07 44.45
N THR A 567 22.70 4.56 43.25
CA THR A 567 22.30 5.96 43.04
C THR A 567 20.97 6.25 43.73
N PHE A 568 20.00 5.34 43.65
CA PHE A 568 18.72 5.48 44.34
C PHE A 568 18.91 5.58 45.85
N GLN A 569 19.75 4.72 46.43
CA GLN A 569 20.04 4.75 47.86
C GLN A 569 20.68 6.08 48.27
N ALA A 570 21.69 6.54 47.53
CA ALA A 570 22.36 7.82 47.81
C ALA A 570 21.38 9.01 47.71
N VAL A 571 20.53 9.04 46.68
CA VAL A 571 19.50 10.09 46.53
C VAL A 571 18.46 9.99 47.63
N ALA A 572 18.01 8.78 48.00
CA ALA A 572 17.03 8.57 49.06
C ALA A 572 17.57 9.02 50.43
N GLU A 573 18.85 8.74 50.72
CA GLU A 573 19.53 9.18 51.94
C GLU A 573 19.68 10.69 52.04
N GLU A 574 19.71 11.41 50.90
CA GLU A 574 19.74 12.88 50.86
C GLU A 574 18.33 13.50 50.90
N VAL A 575 17.39 12.93 50.15
CA VAL A 575 16.04 13.47 49.95
C VAL A 575 15.13 13.20 51.15
N PHE A 576 15.22 12.01 51.76
CA PHE A 576 14.36 11.61 52.87
C PHE A 576 14.93 11.94 54.25
N VAL A 577 15.91 12.85 54.33
CA VAL A 577 16.35 13.41 55.61
C VAL A 577 15.25 14.31 56.14
N ARG A 578 14.53 13.85 57.18
CA ARG A 578 13.66 14.73 57.96
C ARG A 578 14.50 15.91 58.45
N ARG A 579 14.03 17.15 58.21
CA ARG A 579 14.67 18.37 58.75
C ARG A 579 15.15 18.09 60.18
N SER A 580 16.47 18.16 60.39
CA SER A 580 17.06 18.10 61.72
C SER A 580 16.65 19.35 62.48
N MET A 581 15.45 19.32 63.05
CA MET A 581 15.00 20.32 64.00
C MET A 581 15.83 20.11 65.27
N ALA A 582 16.47 21.17 65.76
CA ALA A 582 16.97 21.20 67.13
C ALA A 582 15.87 20.67 68.08
N ARG A 583 16.22 19.77 69.00
CA ARG A 583 15.27 19.20 69.97
C ARG A 583 14.45 20.34 70.60
N PRO A 584 13.12 20.41 70.41
CA PRO A 584 12.33 21.48 70.99
C PRO A 584 12.24 21.26 72.50
N LEU A 585 12.50 22.31 73.28
CA LEU A 585 12.47 22.25 74.74
C LEU A 585 11.05 22.04 75.30
N VAL A 586 9.97 22.32 74.54
CA VAL A 586 8.58 22.26 75.02
C VAL A 586 7.59 21.83 73.91
N MET A 587 6.68 20.89 74.24
CA MET A 587 5.52 20.43 73.44
C MET A 587 5.78 20.05 71.95
N PRO A 588 6.54 18.97 71.68
CA PRO A 588 6.93 18.54 70.34
C PRO A 588 5.78 18.17 69.39
N ASN A 589 4.61 17.79 69.91
CA ASN A 589 3.47 17.34 69.09
C ASN A 589 2.66 18.52 68.51
N ILE A 590 2.59 19.65 69.22
CA ILE A 590 1.81 20.82 68.80
C ILE A 590 2.62 21.65 67.79
N GLN A 591 3.93 21.81 68.01
CA GLN A 591 4.82 22.46 67.04
C GLN A 591 4.95 21.68 65.74
N LYS A 592 4.98 20.33 65.78
CA LYS A 592 4.96 19.49 64.57
C LYS A 592 3.67 19.66 63.75
N ALA A 593 2.52 19.76 64.42
CA ALA A 593 1.22 19.98 63.77
C ALA A 593 1.15 21.38 63.14
N LEU A 594 1.64 22.41 63.84
CA LEU A 594 1.72 23.77 63.29
C LEU A 594 2.68 23.85 62.11
N LEU A 595 3.88 23.25 62.18
CA LEU A 595 4.84 23.28 61.07
C LEU A 595 4.34 22.53 59.82
N SER A 596 3.61 21.42 59.99
CA SER A 596 3.01 20.70 58.86
C SER A 596 1.81 21.42 58.26
N CYS A 597 1.21 22.38 58.97
CA CYS A 597 0.17 23.26 58.45
C CYS A 597 0.74 24.50 57.72
N PHE A 598 2.00 24.88 57.97
CA PHE A 598 2.65 26.05 57.36
C PHE A 598 3.61 25.73 56.22
N THR A 599 3.94 24.45 56.01
CA THR A 599 4.77 24.03 54.88
C THR A 599 4.05 22.92 54.14
N ASP A 600 3.55 23.23 52.93
CA ASP A 600 2.79 22.30 52.07
C ASP A 600 3.60 21.07 51.60
N THR A 601 4.87 20.93 52.03
CA THR A 601 5.75 19.81 51.67
C THR A 601 6.57 19.32 52.87
N LEU A 602 6.64 17.98 53.03
CA LEU A 602 7.36 17.31 54.12
C LEU A 602 8.89 17.33 53.94
N TYR A 603 9.35 17.64 52.71
CA TYR A 603 10.75 17.72 52.31
C TYR A 603 10.98 19.00 51.48
N PRO A 604 12.14 19.69 51.63
CA PRO A 604 12.45 20.87 50.81
C PRO A 604 12.56 20.49 49.33
N ALA A 605 11.83 21.20 48.46
CA ALA A 605 11.87 20.97 47.01
C ALA A 605 13.28 21.20 46.44
N GLU A 606 14.04 22.11 47.04
CA GLU A 606 15.41 22.44 46.68
C GLU A 606 16.37 21.26 46.92
N ALA A 607 16.13 20.44 47.95
CA ALA A 607 16.93 19.25 48.24
C ALA A 607 16.68 18.15 47.21
N VAL A 608 15.40 17.92 46.86
CA VAL A 608 15.00 16.97 45.80
C VAL A 608 15.59 17.39 44.45
N ASN A 609 15.40 18.66 44.09
CA ASN A 609 15.86 19.20 42.81
C ASN A 609 17.39 19.19 42.72
N GLY A 610 18.09 19.59 43.78
CA GLY A 610 19.56 19.56 43.84
C GLY A 610 20.14 18.14 43.70
N ALA A 611 19.52 17.15 44.35
CA ALA A 611 19.92 15.75 44.25
C ALA A 611 19.74 15.22 42.82
N LEU A 612 18.56 15.46 42.21
CA LEU A 612 18.27 15.02 40.84
C LEU A 612 19.13 15.75 39.80
N GLN A 613 19.40 17.05 39.99
CA GLN A 613 20.28 17.84 39.11
C GLN A 613 21.72 17.32 39.13
N ARG A 614 22.25 16.91 40.30
CA ARG A 614 23.59 16.33 40.38
C ARG A 614 23.69 14.99 39.67
N VAL A 615 22.62 14.20 39.69
CA VAL A 615 22.58 12.84 39.15
C VAL A 615 22.32 12.83 37.64
N PHE A 616 21.40 13.66 37.15
CA PHE A 616 20.97 13.65 35.75
C PHE A 616 21.49 14.83 34.92
N GLY A 617 22.08 15.86 35.55
CA GLY A 617 22.58 17.06 34.88
C GLY A 617 21.50 18.11 34.57
N ILE A 618 21.90 19.37 34.32
CA ILE A 618 21.00 20.54 34.27
C ILE A 618 20.32 20.74 32.89
N SER A 619 20.80 20.10 31.83
CA SER A 619 20.43 20.46 30.44
C SER A 619 20.06 19.28 29.54
N THR A 620 19.72 18.13 30.12
CA THR A 620 19.37 16.95 29.33
C THR A 620 17.87 16.93 29.06
N GLY A 621 17.46 16.90 27.78
CA GLY A 621 16.06 16.69 27.37
C GLY A 621 15.71 15.19 27.34
N LEU A 622 14.43 14.83 27.53
CA LEU A 622 14.01 13.41 27.50
C LEU A 622 14.26 12.79 26.12
N ASP A 623 14.19 13.62 25.09
CA ASP A 623 14.34 13.28 23.68
C ASP A 623 15.78 13.50 23.16
N GLU A 624 16.76 13.61 24.05
CA GLU A 624 18.16 13.80 23.69
C GLU A 624 18.65 12.65 22.79
N SER A 625 19.29 12.97 21.66
CA SER A 625 19.68 11.96 20.66
C SER A 625 20.73 10.96 21.16
N THR A 626 21.49 11.34 22.19
CA THR A 626 22.54 10.51 22.79
C THR A 626 22.03 9.62 23.91
N SER A 627 20.78 9.81 24.36
CA SER A 627 20.19 8.98 25.42
C SER A 627 20.10 7.52 24.98
N PHE A 628 20.16 6.62 25.97
CA PHE A 628 20.06 5.18 25.72
C PHE A 628 18.73 4.86 25.03
N ALA A 629 17.62 5.42 25.51
CA ALA A 629 16.30 5.24 24.93
C ALA A 629 16.24 5.69 23.45
N SER A 630 16.78 6.87 23.12
CA SER A 630 16.81 7.35 21.73
C SER A 630 17.60 6.43 20.81
N ARG A 631 18.73 5.87 21.28
CA ARG A 631 19.57 4.94 20.51
C ARG A 631 18.93 3.56 20.34
N PHE A 632 18.23 3.08 21.35
CA PHE A 632 17.59 1.77 21.32
C PHE A 632 16.12 1.80 20.89
N GLY A 633 15.61 2.98 20.53
CA GLY A 633 14.23 3.16 20.09
C GLY A 633 13.19 2.91 21.18
N ILE A 634 13.56 3.08 22.45
CA ILE A 634 12.71 2.84 23.61
C ILE A 634 11.85 4.10 23.86
N LYS A 635 10.54 3.92 23.94
CA LYS A 635 9.60 4.98 24.26
C LYS A 635 9.52 5.16 25.77
N LEU A 636 9.72 6.38 26.25
CA LEU A 636 9.66 6.72 27.67
C LEU A 636 8.47 7.63 27.93
N GLY A 637 7.86 7.50 29.11
CA GLY A 637 6.67 8.25 29.48
C GLY A 637 6.55 8.46 30.98
N LEU A 638 6.66 9.71 31.42
CA LEU A 638 6.57 10.10 32.82
C LEU A 638 5.28 10.82 33.11
N THR A 639 4.58 10.42 34.17
CA THR A 639 3.34 11.08 34.60
C THR A 639 3.63 12.22 35.58
N ALA A 640 3.06 13.40 35.34
CA ALA A 640 3.14 14.57 36.23
C ALA A 640 1.79 15.29 36.34
N ALA A 641 1.66 16.23 37.27
CA ALA A 641 0.47 17.08 37.41
C ALA A 641 0.87 18.51 37.78
N THR A 642 0.19 19.51 37.21
CA THR A 642 0.44 20.91 37.56
C THR A 642 -0.05 21.20 38.97
N VAL A 643 0.69 22.01 39.73
CA VAL A 643 0.33 22.37 41.12
C VAL A 643 -0.72 23.51 41.18
N ARG A 644 -0.94 24.25 40.08
CA ARG A 644 -1.90 25.37 40.02
C ARG A 644 -3.27 24.90 39.53
N GLU A 645 -4.34 25.47 40.09
CA GLU A 645 -5.71 25.22 39.64
C GLU A 645 -5.99 25.86 38.26
N PRO A 646 -6.71 25.16 37.35
CA PRO A 646 -7.18 23.77 37.48
C PRO A 646 -6.03 22.77 37.31
N LEU A 647 -6.01 21.70 38.12
CA LEU A 647 -5.01 20.62 38.05
C LEU A 647 -5.01 19.98 36.65
N LYS A 648 -3.92 20.17 35.90
CA LYS A 648 -3.71 19.53 34.60
C LYS A 648 -2.82 18.30 34.77
N ARG A 649 -3.27 17.17 34.24
CA ARG A 649 -2.48 15.92 34.16
C ARG A 649 -1.57 16.01 32.95
N LEU A 650 -0.28 15.77 33.16
CA LEU A 650 0.76 15.84 32.14
C LEU A 650 1.36 14.45 31.93
N LEU A 651 1.56 14.08 30.67
CA LEU A 651 2.35 12.91 30.28
C LEU A 651 3.52 13.41 29.46
N LEU A 652 4.72 13.13 29.93
CA LEU A 652 5.96 13.69 29.45
C LEU A 652 6.74 12.57 28.76
N THR A 653 6.96 12.68 27.45
CA THR A 653 7.47 11.59 26.63
C THR A 653 8.73 11.99 25.86
N ASN A 654 9.59 11.02 25.55
CA ASN A 654 10.73 11.22 24.64
C ASN A 654 10.35 11.11 23.15
N TYR A 655 9.07 10.84 22.87
CA TYR A 655 8.50 10.69 21.53
C TYR A 655 7.23 11.55 21.39
N ASN A 656 6.84 11.86 20.16
CA ASN A 656 5.61 12.59 19.87
C ASN A 656 4.50 11.61 19.46
N GLY A 657 3.42 11.54 20.22
CA GLY A 657 2.26 10.68 19.91
C GLY A 657 1.54 11.08 18.61
N PHE A 658 0.96 10.10 17.91
CA PHE A 658 0.15 10.32 16.69
C PHE A 658 -1.32 9.93 16.92
N GLY A 659 -2.25 10.72 16.37
CA GLY A 659 -3.69 10.42 16.33
C GLY A 659 -4.57 11.61 16.71
N ARG A 660 -5.89 11.51 16.48
CA ARG A 660 -6.84 12.37 17.18
C ARG A 660 -6.80 11.97 18.65
N ARG A 661 -6.30 12.89 19.48
CA ARG A 661 -6.52 12.87 20.92
C ARG A 661 -8.02 12.67 21.18
N LEU A 662 -8.38 11.71 22.03
CA LEU A 662 -9.77 11.57 22.48
C LEU A 662 -10.18 12.89 23.15
N ASP A 663 -11.42 13.33 22.94
CA ASP A 663 -11.90 14.57 23.54
C ASP A 663 -11.68 14.54 25.06
N GLY A 664 -10.91 15.50 25.58
CA GLY A 664 -10.55 15.60 27.00
C GLY A 664 -9.14 15.16 27.42
N CYS A 665 -8.24 14.75 26.51
CA CYS A 665 -6.88 14.26 26.87
C CYS A 665 -5.70 15.27 26.75
N GLY A 666 -5.95 16.57 26.90
CA GLY A 666 -4.91 17.60 27.10
C GLY A 666 -4.23 18.18 25.85
N GLU A 667 -3.28 19.10 26.04
CA GLU A 667 -2.53 19.85 25.01
C GLU A 667 -1.03 19.50 25.00
N ASP A 668 -0.34 19.68 23.86
CA ASP A 668 1.11 19.42 23.73
C ASP A 668 1.96 20.61 24.21
N SER A 669 3.03 20.33 24.94
CA SER A 669 4.03 21.33 25.38
C SER A 669 5.41 20.66 25.53
N ALA A 670 6.49 21.39 25.23
CA ALA A 670 7.86 20.87 25.33
C ALA A 670 8.44 21.19 26.73
N PHE A 671 9.06 20.19 27.38
CA PHE A 671 9.63 20.31 28.73
C PHE A 671 11.00 19.60 28.80
N GLY A 672 11.93 20.11 29.62
CA GLY A 672 13.21 19.44 29.92
C GLY A 672 13.10 18.36 31.02
N VAL A 673 14.03 17.39 31.11
CA VAL A 673 13.99 16.27 32.09
C VAL A 673 13.85 16.75 33.54
N LEU A 674 14.39 17.91 33.88
CA LEU A 674 14.31 18.48 35.22
C LEU A 674 13.08 19.33 35.47
N GLU A 675 12.47 19.92 34.44
CA GLU A 675 11.14 20.52 34.55
C GLU A 675 10.06 19.43 34.75
N VAL A 676 10.37 18.19 34.36
CA VAL A 676 9.49 17.01 34.41
C VAL A 676 9.43 16.35 35.80
N LEU A 677 10.51 16.42 36.57
CA LEU A 677 10.60 15.82 37.92
C LEU A 677 10.16 16.79 39.04
N HIS A 678 9.70 17.99 38.70
CA HIS A 678 9.24 19.04 39.61
C HIS A 678 7.71 19.13 39.68
#